data_AF-A0A7Y3NU85-F1
#
_entry.id   AF-A0A7Y3NU85-F1
#
_cell.length_a   1.000
_cell.length_b   1.000
_cell.length_c   1.000
_cell.angle_alpha   90.00
_cell.angle_beta   90.00
_cell.angle_gamma   90.00
#
_symmetry.space_group_name_H-M   'P 1'
#
loop_
_entity.id
_entity.type
_entity.pdbx_description
1 polymer ?
#
loop_
_entity_poly.entity_id
_entity_poly.type
_entity_poly.pdbx_seq_one_letter_code
_entity_poly.pdbx_strand_id
1 'polypeptide(L)'
;MRFSHPRAFFDAIKDKTAHLPLVVGELQMHAVGCYTVVRDIKQGVRQGEAALIQADIAAQDLPAPQATHAQQQLLEAWRRLLFNEFHDVLGGSCIEKACRQSSDDLGYVQSVAREILVDSTRRNMTSLPPCPRQRLVIGNPSEKPWVGLAEFEPYLPANGQSPEFILRDEDGAVVPTQDIAADAAADMTRRTLLPVRVPAKGRQVLQLYRRSKAVATPSALEVQPDKMGHQQCQVRVGRTGVEQFTFRSQAMLATGGIQIAVLEDLSDTWSHGVVGFRGPLLGTFTTTTPWRIGEQGPLRVSLENSFSFQGSRLHWTVLLEQDSPMIRMKLRLYWHGCRQILKLLVPTGFSVQSRRDGTPGALLDRPCDGQEYPLRDVVMLQGQGRSLAMVSADISGVDVHPDGLLRATLLRCPYYANHDPFVVPPGSDFPVTDQGRHEYHIAILAGVTDLAAQALDVAHRLNFPLWISEATQGMAAGWTYDPDQAVAAVPEEPPIMPFEALAAWELCTKLPDSRAASVVASETICPQWPGEKLIFTTAAGMVIDWSVPCNSRYRITVGYVEGGEFGGLDIYADGRLLGSLKADRDTPRGVARTLVTAAALPAGKLRLELRRRNGGKTAVGFLECQPMLRDIRGESWTAIGPFRYDLKSGRTPEQLLETVVHTPETTRDFQAAVALDKHTTARWTQMEACKDYVDFKKIFGAGEGSIHYAVTYLFSPHPYRVRLRYGMDYYLRMWLNGQLVLPFARGHGAARKGHFFLDVDLPAGRSELLVKVAAGTDGNGFWMAVSDLEDLRLGASPDLGPGSGGDGPMSA
;
A
#
# COMPACT_ATOMS: atom_id res chain seq x y z
N MET A 1 58.75 1.66 22.93
CA MET A 1 57.28 1.40 22.95
C MET A 1 56.65 2.29 23.99
N ARG A 2 55.41 2.77 23.74
CA ARG A 2 54.67 3.71 24.59
C ARG A 2 53.25 3.17 24.79
N PHE A 3 52.71 3.27 26.00
CA PHE A 3 51.27 3.09 26.22
C PHE A 3 50.50 4.25 25.57
N SER A 4 49.45 3.95 24.80
CA SER A 4 48.73 4.96 24.00
C SER A 4 47.22 4.66 23.95
N HIS A 5 46.47 5.47 23.19
CA HIS A 5 45.03 5.32 22.98
C HIS A 5 44.65 5.59 21.50
N PRO A 6 43.48 5.16 21.02
CA PRO A 6 43.10 5.25 19.60
C PRO A 6 43.23 6.66 19.01
N ARG A 7 42.79 7.69 19.73
CA ARG A 7 42.90 9.09 19.27
C ARG A 7 44.35 9.50 18.98
N ALA A 8 45.30 9.19 19.88
CA ALA A 8 46.70 9.52 19.66
C ALA A 8 47.32 8.74 18.49
N PHE A 9 46.85 7.52 18.22
CA PHE A 9 47.25 6.78 17.02
C PHE A 9 46.74 7.48 15.75
N PHE A 10 45.44 7.80 15.68
CA PHE A 10 44.84 8.49 14.53
C PHE A 10 45.46 9.86 14.27
N ASP A 11 45.74 10.64 15.32
CA ASP A 11 46.44 11.92 15.20
C ASP A 11 47.86 11.73 14.60
N ALA A 12 48.58 10.69 15.02
CA ALA A 12 49.94 10.41 14.55
C ALA A 12 50.01 9.91 13.09
N ILE A 13 48.92 9.36 12.55
CA ILE A 13 48.85 8.87 11.16
C ILE A 13 48.06 9.80 10.24
N LYS A 14 47.53 10.92 10.75
CA LYS A 14 46.65 11.82 10.00
C LYS A 14 47.27 12.29 8.68
N ASP A 15 48.54 12.68 8.69
CA ASP A 15 49.27 13.14 7.50
C ASP A 15 49.59 12.00 6.52
N LYS A 16 49.40 10.73 6.93
CA LYS A 16 49.60 9.55 6.08
C LYS A 16 48.33 9.08 5.38
N THR A 17 47.17 9.66 5.71
CA THR A 17 45.86 9.22 5.18
C THR A 17 45.79 9.26 3.66
N ALA A 18 46.46 10.22 3.01
CA ALA A 18 46.55 10.34 1.55
C ALA A 18 47.28 9.17 0.86
N HIS A 19 48.02 8.36 1.62
CA HIS A 19 48.77 7.21 1.11
C HIS A 19 48.12 5.86 1.45
N LEU A 20 47.00 5.86 2.16
CA LEU A 20 46.28 4.64 2.51
C LEU A 20 45.40 4.17 1.34
N PRO A 21 45.27 2.85 1.11
CA PRO A 21 44.37 2.34 0.08
C PRO A 21 42.91 2.64 0.44
N LEU A 22 42.14 3.06 -0.56
CA LEU A 22 40.68 3.16 -0.43
C LEU A 22 40.07 1.78 -0.70
N VAL A 23 39.27 1.29 0.24
CA VAL A 23 38.43 0.09 0.07
C VAL A 23 36.99 0.56 -0.03
N VAL A 24 36.30 0.20 -1.11
CA VAL A 24 34.89 0.56 -1.38
C VAL A 24 34.04 -0.71 -1.42
N GLY A 25 32.96 -0.74 -0.64
CA GLY A 25 32.02 -1.87 -0.57
C GLY A 25 31.90 -2.47 0.83
N GLU A 26 31.28 -3.65 0.91
CA GLU A 26 31.12 -4.39 2.17
C GLU A 26 32.44 -5.03 2.62
N LEU A 27 32.71 -5.03 3.93
CA LEU A 27 33.81 -5.74 4.56
C LEU A 27 33.27 -7.02 5.24
N GLN A 28 33.01 -8.04 4.42
CA GLN A 28 32.63 -9.42 4.82
C GLN A 28 33.79 -10.38 4.40
N MET A 29 33.88 -11.68 4.66
CA MET A 29 33.02 -12.74 5.22
C MET A 29 33.87 -13.51 6.24
N HIS A 30 33.84 -13.15 7.52
CA HIS A 30 34.68 -13.84 8.51
C HIS A 30 33.97 -15.03 9.18
N ALA A 31 32.69 -14.87 9.52
CA ALA A 31 31.88 -15.84 10.26
C ALA A 31 30.46 -15.93 9.67
N VAL A 32 30.33 -16.59 8.51
CA VAL A 32 29.05 -16.67 7.78
C VAL A 32 27.96 -17.45 8.52
N GLY A 33 28.36 -18.32 9.45
CA GLY A 33 27.43 -19.08 10.30
C GLY A 33 26.58 -18.18 11.19
N CYS A 34 27.12 -17.03 11.59
CA CYS A 34 26.43 -16.06 12.46
C CYS A 34 25.23 -15.40 11.79
N TYR A 35 25.13 -15.43 10.47
CA TYR A 35 23.99 -14.84 9.74
C TYR A 35 22.68 -15.62 9.97
N THR A 36 22.75 -16.93 10.26
CA THR A 36 21.58 -17.83 10.13
C THR A 36 21.37 -18.81 11.29
N VAL A 37 22.26 -18.82 12.29
CA VAL A 37 22.12 -19.65 13.50
C VAL A 37 21.29 -18.95 14.59
N VAL A 38 20.59 -19.65 15.48
CA VAL A 38 19.78 -19.05 16.57
C VAL A 38 18.79 -18.00 16.05
N ARG A 39 17.86 -18.45 15.22
CA ARG A 39 16.88 -17.63 14.52
C ARG A 39 16.02 -16.77 15.45
N ASP A 40 15.61 -17.32 16.60
CA ASP A 40 14.70 -16.63 17.52
C ASP A 40 15.25 -15.29 18.01
N ILE A 41 16.57 -15.18 18.20
CA ILE A 41 17.20 -13.90 18.58
C ILE A 41 17.16 -12.90 17.43
N LYS A 42 17.49 -13.32 16.20
CA LYS A 42 17.40 -12.45 15.01
C LYS A 42 15.99 -11.93 14.82
N GLN A 43 15.00 -12.81 14.92
CA GLN A 43 13.59 -12.43 14.82
C GLN A 43 13.16 -11.52 15.97
N GLY A 44 13.53 -11.85 17.21
CA GLY A 44 13.17 -11.06 18.38
C GLY A 44 13.72 -9.64 18.31
N VAL A 45 14.98 -9.48 17.89
CA VAL A 45 15.58 -8.15 17.62
C VAL A 45 14.79 -7.43 16.52
N ARG A 46 14.57 -8.07 15.37
CA ARG A 46 13.88 -7.43 14.24
C ARG A 46 12.45 -6.99 14.57
N GLN A 47 11.69 -7.86 15.22
CA GLN A 47 10.32 -7.57 15.66
C GLN A 47 10.31 -6.51 16.76
N GLY A 48 11.28 -6.58 17.68
CA GLY A 48 11.47 -5.58 18.73
C GLY A 48 11.78 -4.19 18.18
N GLU A 49 12.69 -4.08 17.20
CA GLU A 49 13.03 -2.82 16.52
C GLU A 49 11.77 -2.18 15.94
N ALA A 50 11.04 -2.95 15.13
CA ALA A 50 9.85 -2.45 14.46
C ALA A 50 8.77 -2.06 15.49
N ALA A 51 8.54 -2.90 16.50
CA ALA A 51 7.56 -2.63 17.55
C ALA A 51 7.91 -1.38 18.37
N LEU A 52 9.18 -1.18 18.74
CA LEU A 52 9.62 0.02 19.47
C LEU A 52 9.49 1.28 18.62
N ILE A 53 9.81 1.23 17.32
CA ILE A 53 9.57 2.35 16.39
C ILE A 53 8.08 2.70 16.34
N GLN A 54 7.19 1.71 16.23
CA GLN A 54 5.75 1.95 16.26
C GLN A 54 5.30 2.54 17.61
N ALA A 55 5.83 2.01 18.72
CA ALA A 55 5.50 2.47 20.07
C ALA A 55 6.00 3.90 20.33
N ASP A 56 7.18 4.28 19.83
CA ASP A 56 7.70 5.66 19.89
C ASP A 56 6.78 6.64 19.15
N ILE A 57 6.26 6.25 17.98
CA ILE A 57 5.27 7.05 17.24
C ILE A 57 3.97 7.16 18.06
N ALA A 58 3.46 6.04 18.55
CA ALA A 58 2.20 5.98 19.29
C ALA A 58 2.25 6.71 20.65
N ALA A 59 3.43 6.76 21.29
CA ALA A 59 3.64 7.44 22.55
C ALA A 59 3.55 8.97 22.44
N GLN A 60 3.73 9.54 21.24
CA GLN A 60 3.60 10.99 20.99
C GLN A 60 2.16 11.48 21.19
N ASP A 61 1.18 10.59 21.06
CA ASP A 61 -0.25 10.90 21.25
C ASP A 61 -0.69 10.77 22.73
N LEU A 62 0.19 10.34 23.62
CA LEU A 62 -0.12 10.17 25.04
C LEU A 62 -0.06 11.53 25.78
N PRO A 63 -1.00 11.81 26.70
CA PRO A 63 -0.91 12.98 27.56
C PRO A 63 0.13 12.80 28.67
N ALA A 64 0.61 13.90 29.26
CA ALA A 64 1.36 13.85 30.50
C ALA A 64 0.42 13.47 31.68
N PRO A 65 0.87 12.66 32.66
CA PRO A 65 2.22 12.12 32.84
C PRO A 65 2.50 10.79 32.11
N GLN A 66 1.52 10.19 31.41
CA GLN A 66 1.69 8.89 30.77
C GLN A 66 2.74 8.89 29.67
N ALA A 67 2.85 9.97 28.90
CA ALA A 67 3.91 10.12 27.90
C ALA A 67 5.31 10.02 28.53
N THR A 68 5.52 10.64 29.69
CA THR A 68 6.82 10.59 30.40
C THR A 68 7.12 9.17 30.90
N HIS A 69 6.11 8.46 31.41
CA HIS A 69 6.27 7.07 31.81
C HIS A 69 6.59 6.16 30.62
N ALA A 70 5.86 6.30 29.51
CA ALA A 70 6.10 5.57 28.28
C ALA A 70 7.51 5.81 27.75
N GLN A 71 8.00 7.06 27.74
CA GLN A 71 9.37 7.39 27.32
C GLN A 71 10.44 6.70 28.20
N GLN A 72 10.21 6.59 29.51
CA GLN A 72 11.13 5.88 30.40
C GLN A 72 11.14 4.37 30.12
N GLN A 73 9.96 3.77 29.89
CA GLN A 73 9.85 2.36 29.53
C GLN A 73 10.49 2.09 28.16
N LEU A 74 10.25 2.95 27.17
CA LEU A 74 10.85 2.87 25.83
C LEU A 74 12.37 2.97 25.90
N LEU A 75 12.92 3.88 26.70
CA LEU A 75 14.36 4.01 26.88
C LEU A 75 14.99 2.72 27.43
N GLU A 76 14.35 2.09 28.43
CA GLU A 76 14.83 0.83 28.99
C GLU A 76 14.67 -0.33 27.99
N ALA A 77 13.56 -0.41 27.27
CA ALA A 77 13.35 -1.41 26.23
C ALA A 77 14.38 -1.27 25.09
N TRP A 78 14.65 -0.04 24.61
CA TRP A 78 15.70 0.22 23.63
C TRP A 78 17.08 -0.21 24.12
N ARG A 79 17.43 0.04 25.40
CA ARG A 79 18.71 -0.42 25.96
C ARG A 79 18.85 -1.95 25.92
N ARG A 80 17.78 -2.68 26.27
CA ARG A 80 17.80 -4.14 26.23
C ARG A 80 17.86 -4.67 24.80
N LEU A 81 17.12 -4.06 23.87
CA LEU A 81 17.21 -4.43 22.46
C LEU A 81 18.63 -4.21 21.92
N LEU A 82 19.21 -3.03 22.14
CA LEU A 82 20.57 -2.69 21.69
C LEU A 82 21.65 -3.57 22.35
N PHE A 83 21.43 -4.04 23.59
CA PHE A 83 22.32 -5.03 24.20
C PHE A 83 22.27 -6.36 23.44
N ASN A 84 21.09 -6.78 22.99
CA ASN A 84 20.89 -8.00 22.21
C ASN A 84 21.37 -7.88 20.76
N GLU A 85 21.67 -6.68 20.25
CA GLU A 85 22.40 -6.47 19.00
C GLU A 85 23.92 -6.74 19.10
N PHE A 86 24.44 -7.01 20.30
CA PHE A 86 25.83 -7.38 20.49
C PHE A 86 26.20 -8.57 19.58
N HIS A 87 27.34 -8.48 18.90
CA HIS A 87 27.69 -9.41 17.82
C HIS A 87 27.67 -10.88 18.22
N ASP A 88 27.99 -11.24 19.47
CA ASP A 88 27.89 -12.64 19.90
C ASP A 88 26.47 -13.10 20.23
N VAL A 89 25.61 -12.16 20.63
CA VAL A 89 24.20 -12.44 20.93
C VAL A 89 23.42 -12.49 19.62
N LEU A 90 23.40 -11.38 18.87
CA LEU A 90 22.72 -11.32 17.58
C LEU A 90 23.34 -12.31 16.58
N GLY A 91 24.65 -12.56 16.63
CA GLY A 91 25.32 -13.57 15.83
C GLY A 91 24.97 -15.01 16.24
N GLY A 92 24.37 -15.22 17.42
CA GLY A 92 23.98 -16.55 17.90
C GLY A 92 25.18 -17.45 18.24
N SER A 93 26.33 -16.84 18.52
CA SER A 93 27.59 -17.51 18.88
C SER A 93 27.75 -17.71 20.39
N CYS A 94 26.73 -17.39 21.18
CA CYS A 94 26.69 -17.64 22.62
C CYS A 94 26.25 -19.07 22.98
N ILE A 95 26.53 -19.45 24.23
CA ILE A 95 25.96 -20.66 24.82
C ILE A 95 24.44 -20.53 24.98
N GLU A 96 23.74 -21.67 24.95
CA GLU A 96 22.27 -21.73 25.05
C GLU A 96 21.70 -20.89 26.20
N LYS A 97 22.33 -20.94 27.39
CA LYS A 97 21.86 -20.20 28.57
C LYS A 97 21.82 -18.68 28.34
N ALA A 98 22.80 -18.13 27.62
CA ALA A 98 22.83 -16.72 27.29
C ALA A 98 21.77 -16.36 26.23
N CYS A 99 21.56 -17.24 25.24
CA CYS A 99 20.47 -17.08 24.27
C CYS A 99 19.10 -17.06 24.95
N ARG A 100 18.86 -17.93 25.95
CA ARG A 100 17.59 -17.91 26.72
C ARG A 100 17.35 -16.58 27.43
N GLN A 101 18.36 -16.04 28.12
CA GLN A 101 18.26 -14.71 28.76
C GLN A 101 17.97 -13.61 27.73
N SER A 102 18.61 -13.70 26.57
CA SER A 102 18.43 -12.75 25.45
C SER A 102 16.98 -12.81 24.94
N SER A 103 16.40 -14.00 24.81
CA SER A 103 14.98 -14.17 24.45
C SER A 103 14.04 -13.57 25.50
N ASP A 104 14.34 -13.70 26.80
CA ASP A 104 13.54 -13.10 27.86
C ASP A 104 13.56 -11.55 27.79
N ASP A 105 14.72 -10.96 27.52
CA ASP A 105 14.86 -9.52 27.34
C ASP A 105 14.11 -9.01 26.09
N LEU A 106 14.17 -9.76 24.98
CA LEU A 106 13.40 -9.43 23.77
C LEU A 106 11.89 -9.61 24.00
N GLY A 107 11.49 -10.57 24.84
CA GLY A 107 10.11 -10.70 25.31
C GLY A 107 9.64 -9.48 26.11
N TYR A 108 10.49 -8.96 27.00
CA TYR A 108 10.23 -7.70 27.72
C TYR A 108 10.05 -6.52 26.75
N VAL A 109 10.95 -6.39 25.76
CA VAL A 109 10.88 -5.35 24.73
C VAL A 109 9.53 -5.38 24.00
N GLN A 110 9.11 -6.57 23.55
CA GLN A 110 7.84 -6.73 22.86
C GLN A 110 6.63 -6.41 23.74
N SER A 111 6.66 -6.77 25.04
CA SER A 111 5.58 -6.44 25.98
C SER A 111 5.43 -4.94 26.15
N VAL A 112 6.53 -4.23 26.41
CA VAL A 112 6.54 -2.76 26.58
C VAL A 112 5.98 -2.07 25.35
N ALA A 113 6.48 -2.42 24.16
CA ALA A 113 5.99 -1.83 22.91
C ALA A 113 4.48 -2.05 22.72
N ARG A 114 4.02 -3.28 22.95
CA ARG A 114 2.59 -3.66 22.82
C ARG A 114 1.71 -2.90 23.80
N GLU A 115 2.11 -2.76 25.06
CA GLU A 115 1.35 -2.02 26.07
C GLU A 115 1.12 -0.57 25.66
N ILE A 116 2.19 0.11 25.22
CA ILE A 116 2.12 1.49 24.74
C ILE A 116 1.21 1.62 23.51
N LEU A 117 1.35 0.69 22.55
CA LEU A 117 0.54 0.67 21.33
C LEU A 117 -0.96 0.43 21.64
N VAL A 118 -1.25 -0.50 22.55
CA VAL A 118 -2.62 -0.78 23.02
C VAL A 118 -3.21 0.43 23.74
N ASP A 119 -2.45 1.07 24.62
CA ASP A 119 -2.93 2.23 25.39
C ASP A 119 -3.21 3.44 24.49
N SER A 120 -2.30 3.74 23.56
CA SER A 120 -2.50 4.78 22.56
C SER A 120 -3.72 4.48 21.68
N THR A 121 -3.85 3.23 21.19
CA THR A 121 -5.00 2.80 20.40
C THR A 121 -6.31 2.94 21.19
N ARG A 122 -6.36 2.51 22.44
CA ARG A 122 -7.55 2.63 23.31
C ARG A 122 -7.96 4.08 23.54
N ARG A 123 -7.02 4.99 23.78
CA ARG A 123 -7.32 6.43 23.91
C ARG A 123 -7.89 7.02 22.63
N ASN A 124 -7.29 6.66 21.50
CA ASN A 124 -7.79 7.03 20.18
C ASN A 124 -9.23 6.54 19.99
N MET A 125 -9.57 5.34 20.46
CA MET A 125 -10.95 4.85 20.45
C MET A 125 -11.90 5.64 21.36
N THR A 126 -11.51 5.92 22.61
CA THR A 126 -12.37 6.65 23.56
C THR A 126 -12.59 8.12 23.18
N SER A 127 -11.74 8.67 22.30
CA SER A 127 -11.92 10.03 21.75
C SER A 127 -13.04 10.10 20.70
N LEU A 128 -13.51 8.96 20.20
CA LEU A 128 -14.55 8.92 19.18
C LEU A 128 -15.93 9.21 19.80
N PRO A 129 -16.83 9.92 19.10
CA PRO A 129 -18.18 10.17 19.61
C PRO A 129 -18.92 8.85 19.85
N PRO A 130 -19.85 8.76 20.82
CA PRO A 130 -20.67 7.56 21.02
C PRO A 130 -21.37 7.14 19.71
N CYS A 131 -21.37 5.84 19.43
CA CYS A 131 -21.99 5.25 18.26
C CYS A 131 -22.91 4.10 18.70
N PRO A 132 -24.15 4.00 18.17
CA PRO A 132 -25.03 2.87 18.46
C PRO A 132 -24.53 1.55 17.84
N ARG A 133 -23.44 1.58 17.06
CA ARG A 133 -22.85 0.42 16.38
C ARG A 133 -21.41 0.20 16.85
N GLN A 134 -20.98 -1.05 16.77
CA GLN A 134 -19.59 -1.44 16.94
C GLN A 134 -18.74 -0.83 15.82
N ARG A 135 -17.60 -0.27 16.19
CA ARG A 135 -16.63 0.31 15.25
C ARG A 135 -15.31 -0.42 15.31
N LEU A 136 -14.75 -0.68 14.14
CA LEU A 136 -13.36 -1.09 13.97
C LEU A 136 -12.48 0.14 13.83
N VAL A 137 -11.45 0.25 14.65
CA VAL A 137 -10.46 1.33 14.60
C VAL A 137 -9.13 0.72 14.20
N ILE A 138 -8.63 1.12 13.04
CA ILE A 138 -7.43 0.58 12.40
C ILE A 138 -6.37 1.67 12.42
N GLY A 139 -5.41 1.58 13.34
CA GLY A 139 -4.28 2.50 13.47
C GLY A 139 -3.06 2.05 12.68
N ASN A 140 -2.35 3.02 12.09
CA ASN A 140 -1.06 2.81 11.44
C ASN A 140 0.02 3.69 12.11
N PRO A 141 0.63 3.21 13.21
CA PRO A 141 1.73 3.91 13.87
C PRO A 141 3.05 3.69 13.10
N SER A 142 3.11 4.12 11.85
CA SER A 142 4.32 4.06 11.02
C SER A 142 4.48 5.33 10.17
N GLU A 143 5.70 5.56 9.67
CA GLU A 143 6.04 6.73 8.85
C GLU A 143 5.51 6.66 7.41
N LYS A 144 4.98 5.51 6.98
CA LYS A 144 4.48 5.30 5.61
C LYS A 144 2.99 4.93 5.62
N PRO A 145 2.24 5.27 4.56
CA PRO A 145 0.88 4.78 4.41
C PRO A 145 0.88 3.25 4.30
N TRP A 146 -0.17 2.63 4.80
CA TRP A 146 -0.39 1.19 4.72
C TRP A 146 -1.56 0.92 3.78
N VAL A 147 -1.33 0.14 2.72
CA VAL A 147 -2.35 -0.24 1.74
C VAL A 147 -2.25 -1.73 1.46
N GLY A 148 -3.35 -2.47 1.62
CA GLY A 148 -3.37 -3.92 1.40
C GLY A 148 -4.57 -4.59 2.05
N LEU A 149 -4.50 -5.91 2.20
CA LEU A 149 -5.51 -6.71 2.89
C LEU A 149 -5.15 -6.90 4.37
N ALA A 150 -6.04 -6.45 5.26
CA ALA A 150 -5.95 -6.68 6.70
C ALA A 150 -6.80 -7.89 7.11
N GLU A 151 -6.30 -8.65 8.08
CA GLU A 151 -6.99 -9.76 8.72
C GLU A 151 -7.49 -9.28 10.09
N PHE A 152 -8.76 -9.52 10.41
CA PHE A 152 -9.38 -9.07 11.66
C PHE A 152 -10.39 -10.08 12.17
N GLU A 153 -10.40 -10.36 13.47
CA GLU A 153 -11.34 -11.26 14.14
C GLU A 153 -12.20 -10.44 15.13
N PRO A 154 -13.40 -9.96 14.74
CA PRO A 154 -14.26 -9.17 15.63
C PRO A 154 -14.76 -9.97 16.82
N TYR A 155 -14.83 -9.30 17.98
CA TYR A 155 -15.65 -9.81 19.07
C TYR A 155 -17.13 -9.65 18.70
N LEU A 156 -17.80 -10.76 18.44
CA LEU A 156 -19.25 -10.82 18.21
C LEU A 156 -19.87 -11.63 19.36
N PRO A 157 -20.76 -11.05 20.18
CA PRO A 157 -21.42 -11.82 21.23
C PRO A 157 -22.35 -12.84 20.58
N ALA A 158 -22.03 -14.10 20.79
CA ALA A 158 -22.72 -15.22 20.19
C ALA A 158 -23.71 -15.84 21.18
N ASN A 159 -24.99 -15.90 20.79
CA ASN A 159 -25.94 -16.89 21.31
C ASN A 159 -25.81 -18.21 20.52
N GLY A 160 -24.57 -18.69 20.30
CA GLY A 160 -24.27 -19.94 19.59
C GLY A 160 -24.01 -19.86 18.08
N GLN A 161 -24.16 -18.70 17.42
CA GLN A 161 -23.74 -18.47 16.02
C GLN A 161 -23.25 -17.03 15.80
N SER A 162 -22.14 -16.86 15.09
CA SER A 162 -21.59 -15.55 14.72
C SER A 162 -22.46 -14.87 13.65
N PRO A 163 -23.03 -13.69 13.93
CA PRO A 163 -23.91 -13.01 12.98
C PRO A 163 -23.18 -12.58 11.72
N GLU A 164 -23.89 -12.57 10.59
CA GLU A 164 -23.37 -11.93 9.38
C GLU A 164 -23.33 -10.41 9.55
N PHE A 165 -22.35 -9.77 8.93
CA PHE A 165 -22.20 -8.32 8.94
C PHE A 165 -21.63 -7.78 7.63
N ILE A 166 -21.80 -6.48 7.43
CA ILE A 166 -21.05 -5.69 6.45
C ILE A 166 -20.28 -4.60 7.20
N LEU A 167 -19.16 -4.19 6.62
CA LEU A 167 -18.39 -3.05 7.10
C LEU A 167 -18.66 -1.86 6.19
N ARG A 168 -18.81 -0.67 6.79
CA ARG A 168 -18.83 0.59 6.05
C ARG A 168 -17.71 1.50 6.53
N ASP A 169 -17.12 2.24 5.60
CA ASP A 169 -16.16 3.28 5.94
C ASP A 169 -16.84 4.57 6.42
N GLU A 170 -16.04 5.60 6.66
CA GLU A 170 -16.50 6.90 7.17
C GLU A 170 -17.35 7.67 6.15
N ASP A 171 -17.24 7.34 4.85
CA ASP A 171 -18.06 7.90 3.77
C ASP A 171 -19.36 7.09 3.55
N GLY A 172 -19.56 6.03 4.34
CA GLY A 172 -20.73 5.15 4.25
C GLY A 172 -20.65 4.11 3.13
N ALA A 173 -19.53 4.00 2.42
CA ALA A 173 -19.33 3.01 1.38
C ALA A 173 -19.09 1.63 1.99
N VAL A 174 -19.62 0.59 1.33
CA VAL A 174 -19.45 -0.79 1.79
C VAL A 174 -18.03 -1.26 1.48
N VAL A 175 -17.32 -1.73 2.50
CA VAL A 175 -16.01 -2.35 2.37
C VAL A 175 -16.22 -3.83 2.02
N PRO A 176 -15.61 -4.35 0.94
CA PRO A 176 -15.73 -5.76 0.61
C PRO A 176 -15.03 -6.60 1.67
N THR A 177 -15.68 -7.67 2.10
CA THR A 177 -15.16 -8.59 3.10
C THR A 177 -15.14 -10.01 2.56
N GLN A 178 -14.23 -10.81 3.10
CA GLN A 178 -14.18 -12.25 2.87
C GLN A 178 -13.95 -12.95 4.20
N ASP A 179 -14.76 -13.95 4.51
CA ASP A 179 -14.51 -14.82 5.66
C ASP A 179 -13.30 -15.71 5.40
N ILE A 180 -12.45 -15.84 6.40
CA ILE A 180 -11.28 -16.73 6.40
C ILE A 180 -11.30 -17.58 7.67
N ALA A 181 -10.50 -18.65 7.69
CA ALA A 181 -10.42 -19.53 8.86
C ALA A 181 -10.02 -18.73 10.11
N ALA A 182 -10.81 -18.90 11.18
CA ALA A 182 -10.51 -18.30 12.47
C ALA A 182 -9.29 -18.97 13.12
N ASP A 183 -8.57 -18.23 13.96
CA ASP A 183 -7.42 -18.79 14.68
C ASP A 183 -7.88 -19.73 15.81
N ALA A 184 -9.07 -19.50 16.35
CA ALA A 184 -9.65 -20.38 17.35
C ALA A 184 -10.22 -21.66 16.72
N ALA A 185 -9.99 -22.80 17.36
CA ALA A 185 -10.67 -24.06 17.06
C ALA A 185 -12.11 -24.05 17.62
N ALA A 186 -12.91 -23.05 17.25
CA ALA A 186 -14.27 -22.83 17.75
C ALA A 186 -15.16 -22.12 16.71
N ASP A 187 -16.39 -22.61 16.55
CA ASP A 187 -17.37 -22.09 15.58
C ASP A 187 -17.94 -20.70 15.96
N MET A 188 -17.64 -20.21 17.16
CA MET A 188 -18.12 -18.92 17.67
C MET A 188 -17.24 -17.74 17.26
N THR A 189 -16.14 -17.99 16.53
CA THR A 189 -15.21 -16.95 16.09
C THR A 189 -15.29 -16.81 14.58
N ARG A 190 -15.19 -15.57 14.09
CA ARG A 190 -15.16 -15.27 12.65
C ARG A 190 -13.96 -14.39 12.39
N ARG A 191 -13.09 -14.81 11.49
CA ARG A 191 -11.99 -13.99 11.00
C ARG A 191 -12.31 -13.51 9.60
N THR A 192 -12.03 -12.25 9.34
CA THR A 192 -12.44 -11.54 8.14
C THR A 192 -11.24 -10.84 7.51
N LEU A 193 -11.16 -10.96 6.19
CA LEU A 193 -10.22 -10.27 5.33
C LEU A 193 -10.90 -9.05 4.71
N LEU A 194 -10.22 -7.90 4.73
CA LEU A 194 -10.74 -6.66 4.17
C LEU A 194 -9.62 -5.79 3.57
N PRO A 195 -9.86 -5.08 2.46
CA PRO A 195 -8.91 -4.08 1.98
C PRO A 195 -8.96 -2.83 2.86
N VAL A 196 -7.79 -2.31 3.22
CA VAL A 196 -7.67 -1.08 4.02
C VAL A 196 -6.61 -0.17 3.43
N ARG A 197 -6.81 1.13 3.66
CA ARG A 197 -5.88 2.20 3.27
C ARG A 197 -5.77 3.15 4.45
N VAL A 198 -4.70 3.01 5.22
CA VAL A 198 -4.48 3.78 6.45
C VAL A 198 -3.31 4.74 6.22
N PRO A 199 -3.50 6.06 6.35
CA PRO A 199 -2.41 7.03 6.23
C PRO A 199 -1.27 6.76 7.22
N ALA A 200 -0.07 7.25 6.92
CA ALA A 200 1.05 7.26 7.87
C ALA A 200 0.65 8.00 9.15
N LYS A 201 0.94 7.40 10.32
CA LYS A 201 0.54 7.93 11.65
C LYS A 201 -0.96 8.23 11.77
N GLY A 202 -1.76 7.57 10.93
CA GLY A 202 -3.19 7.82 10.80
C GLY A 202 -4.02 6.66 11.35
N ARG A 203 -5.34 6.84 11.23
CA ARG A 203 -6.31 5.78 11.50
C ARG A 203 -7.38 5.73 10.42
N GLN A 204 -8.04 4.59 10.31
CA GLN A 204 -9.27 4.39 9.56
C GLN A 204 -10.33 3.80 10.50
N VAL A 205 -11.56 4.28 10.44
CA VAL A 205 -12.67 3.78 11.25
C VAL A 205 -13.72 3.12 10.36
N LEU A 206 -14.09 1.88 10.65
CA LEU A 206 -15.16 1.16 9.96
C LEU A 206 -16.31 0.88 10.92
N GLN A 207 -17.55 1.00 10.45
CA GLN A 207 -18.75 0.68 11.23
C GLN A 207 -19.28 -0.71 10.84
N LEU A 208 -19.61 -1.53 11.85
CA LEU A 208 -20.16 -2.86 11.66
C LEU A 208 -21.69 -2.80 11.62
N TYR A 209 -22.28 -3.35 10.56
CA TYR A 209 -23.73 -3.47 10.35
C TYR A 209 -24.12 -4.93 10.27
N ARG A 210 -24.99 -5.41 11.16
CA ARG A 210 -25.51 -6.79 11.12
C ARG A 210 -26.41 -7.00 9.90
N ARG A 211 -26.29 -8.15 9.24
CA ARG A 211 -27.09 -8.55 8.08
C ARG A 211 -27.78 -9.89 8.32
N SER A 212 -28.89 -10.14 7.63
CA SER A 212 -29.65 -11.40 7.69
C SER A 212 -29.32 -12.38 6.54
N LYS A 213 -28.55 -11.97 5.51
CA LYS A 213 -28.14 -12.85 4.40
C LYS A 213 -26.95 -12.30 3.60
N ALA A 214 -25.90 -13.09 3.39
CA ALA A 214 -24.72 -12.71 2.63
C ALA A 214 -25.04 -12.57 1.13
N VAL A 215 -24.46 -11.57 0.47
CA VAL A 215 -24.47 -11.47 -0.99
C VAL A 215 -23.13 -11.97 -1.50
N ALA A 216 -23.17 -13.03 -2.30
CA ALA A 216 -21.98 -13.56 -2.95
C ALA A 216 -21.42 -12.51 -3.91
N THR A 217 -20.16 -12.11 -3.68
CA THR A 217 -19.42 -11.24 -4.61
C THR A 217 -18.72 -12.13 -5.64
N PRO A 218 -18.90 -11.88 -6.96
CA PRO A 218 -18.18 -12.63 -7.99
C PRO A 218 -16.66 -12.54 -7.77
N SER A 219 -15.97 -13.66 -7.87
CA SER A 219 -14.50 -13.72 -7.78
C SER A 219 -13.89 -13.85 -9.16
N ALA A 220 -12.84 -13.07 -9.43
CA ALA A 220 -11.95 -13.26 -10.58
C ALA A 220 -10.79 -14.23 -10.27
N LEU A 221 -10.69 -14.69 -9.02
CA LEU A 221 -9.72 -15.69 -8.60
C LEU A 221 -10.27 -17.09 -8.87
N GLU A 222 -9.42 -17.93 -9.44
CA GLU A 222 -9.66 -19.35 -9.65
C GLU A 222 -8.81 -20.15 -8.66
N VAL A 223 -9.39 -21.20 -8.08
CA VAL A 223 -8.66 -22.13 -7.21
C VAL A 223 -9.20 -23.54 -7.39
N GLN A 224 -8.27 -24.49 -7.51
CA GLN A 224 -8.47 -25.93 -7.57
C GLN A 224 -7.37 -26.59 -6.73
N PRO A 225 -7.53 -27.84 -6.28
CA PRO A 225 -6.56 -28.50 -5.40
C PRO A 225 -5.11 -28.47 -5.89
N ASP A 226 -4.84 -28.42 -7.20
CA ASP A 226 -3.50 -28.42 -7.79
C ASP A 226 -3.05 -27.07 -8.38
N LYS A 227 -3.94 -26.06 -8.43
CA LYS A 227 -3.65 -24.77 -9.07
C LYS A 227 -4.50 -23.62 -8.56
N MET A 228 -3.96 -22.41 -8.65
CA MET A 228 -4.71 -21.17 -8.40
C MET A 228 -4.22 -20.06 -9.33
N GLY A 229 -5.07 -19.06 -9.60
CA GLY A 229 -4.69 -17.99 -10.50
C GLY A 229 -5.76 -16.92 -10.73
N HIS A 230 -5.38 -15.93 -11.53
CA HIS A 230 -6.26 -14.93 -12.15
C HIS A 230 -5.66 -14.51 -13.49
N GLN A 231 -6.16 -13.43 -14.11
CA GLN A 231 -5.78 -13.00 -15.45
C GLN A 231 -4.26 -12.84 -15.67
N GLN A 232 -3.52 -12.40 -14.65
CA GLN A 232 -2.09 -12.10 -14.77
C GLN A 232 -1.16 -13.12 -14.12
N CYS A 233 -1.68 -13.99 -13.23
CA CYS A 233 -0.89 -14.86 -12.38
C CYS A 233 -1.46 -16.27 -12.39
N GLN A 234 -0.61 -17.29 -12.58
CA GLN A 234 -1.01 -18.69 -12.44
C GLN A 234 0.04 -19.46 -11.66
N VAL A 235 -0.43 -20.29 -10.73
CA VAL A 235 0.39 -21.06 -9.78
C VAL A 235 -0.05 -22.51 -9.84
N ARG A 236 0.91 -23.44 -9.91
CA ARG A 236 0.67 -24.87 -9.70
C ARG A 236 1.47 -25.37 -8.52
N VAL A 237 0.83 -26.23 -7.73
CA VAL A 237 1.43 -26.87 -6.56
C VAL A 237 1.49 -28.38 -6.76
N GLY A 238 2.44 -29.03 -6.10
CA GLY A 238 2.56 -30.48 -6.19
C GLY A 238 3.39 -31.08 -5.06
N ARG A 239 4.13 -32.14 -5.36
CA ARG A 239 4.67 -33.04 -4.32
C ARG A 239 5.79 -32.44 -3.49
N THR A 240 6.49 -31.44 -4.01
CA THR A 240 7.68 -30.82 -3.38
C THR A 240 7.46 -29.37 -2.97
N GLY A 241 6.33 -28.76 -3.35
CA GLY A 241 6.03 -27.35 -3.08
C GLY A 241 5.29 -26.67 -4.23
N VAL A 242 5.69 -25.45 -4.58
CA VAL A 242 5.14 -24.70 -5.73
C VAL A 242 5.92 -25.09 -6.99
N GLU A 243 5.31 -25.87 -7.88
CA GLU A 243 5.99 -26.40 -9.07
C GLU A 243 6.08 -25.39 -10.22
N GLN A 244 5.10 -24.50 -10.34
CA GLN A 244 5.08 -23.46 -11.38
C GLN A 244 4.51 -22.16 -10.82
N PHE A 245 5.12 -21.05 -11.22
CA PHE A 245 4.59 -19.71 -11.04
C PHE A 245 4.83 -18.93 -12.33
N THR A 246 3.75 -18.44 -12.93
CA THR A 246 3.79 -17.64 -14.15
C THR A 246 3.15 -16.29 -13.91
N PHE A 247 3.72 -15.27 -14.54
CA PHE A 247 3.20 -13.91 -14.52
C PHE A 247 3.15 -13.38 -15.95
N ARG A 248 1.99 -12.86 -16.39
CA ARG A 248 1.73 -12.41 -17.76
C ARG A 248 2.20 -13.43 -18.81
N SER A 249 1.86 -14.70 -18.59
CA SER A 249 2.25 -15.85 -19.43
C SER A 249 3.76 -16.15 -19.51
N GLN A 250 4.59 -15.50 -18.69
CA GLN A 250 6.02 -15.78 -18.58
C GLN A 250 6.29 -16.64 -17.36
N ALA A 251 7.12 -17.68 -17.52
CA ALA A 251 7.57 -18.51 -16.41
C ALA A 251 8.54 -17.72 -15.52
N MET A 252 8.19 -17.59 -14.24
CA MET A 252 8.99 -16.92 -13.23
C MET A 252 9.89 -17.90 -12.48
N LEU A 253 9.49 -19.16 -12.43
CA LEU A 253 10.26 -20.26 -11.87
C LEU A 253 10.76 -21.20 -12.97
N ALA A 254 11.96 -21.76 -12.78
CA ALA A 254 12.48 -22.86 -13.59
C ALA A 254 11.94 -24.22 -13.10
N THR A 255 12.31 -25.29 -13.81
CA THR A 255 11.95 -26.67 -13.47
C THR A 255 12.30 -27.01 -12.03
N GLY A 256 11.39 -27.70 -11.35
CA GLY A 256 11.51 -28.05 -9.93
C GLY A 256 10.78 -27.07 -9.01
N GLY A 257 10.64 -25.80 -9.40
CA GLY A 257 9.89 -24.81 -8.65
C GLY A 257 10.42 -24.56 -7.23
N ILE A 258 9.59 -24.01 -6.35
CA ILE A 258 9.96 -23.69 -4.97
C ILE A 258 9.87 -24.93 -4.10
N GLN A 259 10.96 -25.26 -3.41
CA GLN A 259 11.09 -26.47 -2.58
C GLN A 259 11.87 -26.16 -1.29
N ILE A 260 11.74 -27.02 -0.27
CA ILE A 260 12.59 -26.95 0.93
C ILE A 260 13.54 -28.13 0.93
N ALA A 261 14.83 -27.83 0.81
CA ALA A 261 15.92 -28.80 0.81
C ALA A 261 16.64 -28.83 2.16
N VAL A 262 17.08 -30.02 2.55
CA VAL A 262 17.90 -30.25 3.74
C VAL A 262 19.28 -30.69 3.27
N LEU A 263 20.30 -29.94 3.65
CA LEU A 263 21.69 -30.28 3.39
C LEU A 263 22.40 -30.62 4.70
N GLU A 264 23.46 -31.41 4.60
CA GLU A 264 24.38 -31.61 5.70
C GLU A 264 25.16 -30.31 5.97
N ASP A 265 25.30 -29.95 7.25
CA ASP A 265 26.19 -28.87 7.68
C ASP A 265 27.00 -29.30 8.89
N LEU A 266 28.25 -29.65 8.63
CA LEU A 266 29.19 -30.12 9.64
C LEU A 266 30.05 -28.99 10.24
N SER A 267 29.89 -27.74 9.78
CA SER A 267 30.70 -26.61 10.27
C SER A 267 30.32 -26.18 11.68
N ASP A 268 31.24 -25.46 12.34
CA ASP A 268 31.06 -24.94 13.70
C ASP A 268 30.04 -23.77 13.74
N THR A 269 29.73 -23.22 14.92
CA THR A 269 28.70 -22.18 15.06
C THR A 269 29.01 -20.93 14.24
N TRP A 270 30.29 -20.52 14.18
CA TRP A 270 30.73 -19.34 13.43
C TRP A 270 30.90 -19.61 11.93
N SER A 271 31.23 -20.85 11.56
CA SER A 271 31.60 -21.25 10.20
C SER A 271 32.76 -20.41 9.66
N HIS A 272 33.83 -20.27 10.45
CA HIS A 272 35.02 -19.53 10.03
C HIS A 272 35.60 -20.12 8.73
N GLY A 273 35.90 -19.27 7.75
CA GLY A 273 36.45 -19.71 6.46
C GLY A 273 35.47 -20.45 5.54
N VAL A 274 34.22 -20.62 5.95
CA VAL A 274 33.13 -21.05 5.05
C VAL A 274 32.62 -19.80 4.32
N VAL A 275 32.43 -19.91 3.01
CA VAL A 275 31.87 -18.83 2.17
C VAL A 275 30.44 -19.11 1.70
N GLY A 276 29.98 -20.35 1.84
CA GLY A 276 28.63 -20.77 1.52
C GLY A 276 28.40 -22.25 1.84
N PHE A 277 27.15 -22.61 2.13
CA PHE A 277 26.80 -23.95 2.56
C PHE A 277 26.57 -24.87 1.36
N ARG A 278 27.51 -25.79 1.14
CA ARG A 278 27.60 -26.69 -0.03
C ARG A 278 27.66 -28.17 0.35
N GLY A 279 27.26 -28.51 1.58
CA GLY A 279 27.20 -29.91 2.00
C GLY A 279 26.24 -30.74 1.14
N PRO A 280 26.35 -32.08 1.18
CA PRO A 280 25.50 -32.97 0.40
C PRO A 280 24.02 -32.76 0.70
N LEU A 281 23.18 -32.90 -0.33
CA LEU A 281 21.72 -32.92 -0.19
C LEU A 281 21.30 -34.21 0.52
N LEU A 282 20.66 -34.07 1.67
CA LEU A 282 20.09 -35.19 2.43
C LEU A 282 18.66 -35.52 2.00
N GLY A 283 17.94 -34.52 1.46
CA GLY A 283 16.66 -34.70 0.80
C GLY A 283 15.84 -33.41 0.80
N THR A 284 14.56 -33.53 0.43
CA THR A 284 13.60 -32.43 0.38
C THR A 284 12.35 -32.76 1.16
N PHE A 285 11.66 -31.74 1.69
CA PHE A 285 10.31 -31.94 2.21
C PHE A 285 9.38 -32.35 1.07
N THR A 286 8.60 -33.41 1.29
CA THR A 286 7.63 -33.90 0.30
C THR A 286 6.29 -34.19 0.95
N THR A 287 5.24 -34.19 0.13
CA THR A 287 3.90 -34.62 0.52
C THR A 287 3.43 -35.78 -0.34
N THR A 288 2.64 -36.66 0.27
CA THR A 288 1.93 -37.77 -0.40
C THR A 288 0.43 -37.52 -0.46
N THR A 289 -0.06 -36.47 0.21
CA THR A 289 -1.47 -36.10 0.23
C THR A 289 -1.75 -35.00 -0.79
N PRO A 290 -2.96 -34.94 -1.37
CA PRO A 290 -3.35 -33.82 -2.20
C PRO A 290 -3.41 -32.54 -1.38
N TRP A 291 -3.07 -31.43 -2.02
CA TRP A 291 -3.29 -30.09 -1.49
C TRP A 291 -4.79 -29.83 -1.33
N ARG A 292 -5.14 -28.95 -0.39
CA ARG A 292 -6.52 -28.59 -0.07
C ARG A 292 -6.72 -27.10 -0.26
N ILE A 293 -7.94 -26.71 -0.63
CA ILE A 293 -8.34 -25.31 -0.69
C ILE A 293 -8.58 -24.84 0.75
N GLY A 294 -7.76 -23.89 1.22
CA GLY A 294 -7.88 -23.32 2.57
C GLY A 294 -8.86 -22.14 2.59
N GLU A 295 -8.73 -21.24 1.62
CA GLU A 295 -9.58 -20.06 1.45
C GLU A 295 -10.10 -19.99 0.00
N GLN A 296 -11.37 -19.64 -0.15
CA GLN A 296 -11.97 -19.35 -1.45
C GLN A 296 -12.90 -18.14 -1.37
N GLY A 297 -12.46 -17.01 -1.94
CA GLY A 297 -13.31 -15.85 -2.05
C GLY A 297 -12.81 -14.83 -3.08
N PRO A 298 -13.45 -13.64 -3.14
CA PRO A 298 -13.17 -12.61 -4.12
C PRO A 298 -11.85 -11.87 -3.88
N LEU A 299 -11.40 -11.78 -2.62
CA LEU A 299 -10.21 -11.01 -2.24
C LEU A 299 -8.94 -11.86 -2.24
N ARG A 300 -9.05 -13.14 -1.86
CA ARG A 300 -7.92 -14.05 -1.72
C ARG A 300 -8.34 -15.51 -1.87
N VAL A 301 -7.48 -16.32 -2.43
CA VAL A 301 -7.58 -17.78 -2.44
C VAL A 301 -6.32 -18.38 -1.82
N SER A 302 -6.42 -19.59 -1.27
CA SER A 302 -5.26 -20.30 -0.74
C SER A 302 -5.30 -21.81 -0.98
N LEU A 303 -4.10 -22.38 -1.08
CA LEU A 303 -3.86 -23.83 -1.07
C LEU A 303 -2.96 -24.18 0.10
N GLU A 304 -3.29 -25.27 0.80
CA GLU A 304 -2.51 -25.74 1.94
C GLU A 304 -2.28 -27.25 1.93
N ASN A 305 -1.15 -27.68 2.49
CA ASN A 305 -0.81 -29.08 2.65
C ASN A 305 0.22 -29.31 3.78
N SER A 306 0.41 -30.57 4.15
CA SER A 306 1.44 -31.01 5.08
C SER A 306 2.53 -31.81 4.36
N PHE A 307 3.78 -31.54 4.71
CA PHE A 307 4.98 -32.15 4.16
C PHE A 307 5.79 -32.80 5.29
N SER A 308 6.63 -33.77 4.96
CA SER A 308 7.50 -34.45 5.91
C SER A 308 8.91 -34.68 5.37
N PHE A 309 9.85 -34.76 6.32
CA PHE A 309 11.23 -35.19 6.09
C PHE A 309 11.79 -35.78 7.39
N GLN A 310 12.21 -37.05 7.40
CA GLN A 310 12.87 -37.73 8.53
C GLN A 310 12.27 -37.41 9.92
N GLY A 311 10.94 -37.53 10.06
CA GLY A 311 10.23 -37.26 11.32
C GLY A 311 9.88 -35.79 11.58
N SER A 312 10.49 -34.84 10.85
CA SER A 312 10.10 -33.43 10.83
C SER A 312 8.86 -33.20 9.96
N ARG A 313 8.09 -32.16 10.30
CA ARG A 313 6.82 -31.83 9.62
C ARG A 313 6.79 -30.37 9.22
N LEU A 314 6.14 -30.08 8.10
CA LEU A 314 5.92 -28.73 7.61
C LEU A 314 4.47 -28.60 7.20
N HIS A 315 3.78 -27.57 7.69
CA HIS A 315 2.52 -27.12 7.11
C HIS A 315 2.80 -25.92 6.21
N TRP A 316 2.35 -25.98 4.97
CA TRP A 316 2.63 -24.98 3.94
C TRP A 316 1.31 -24.47 3.36
N THR A 317 1.05 -23.17 3.51
CA THR A 317 -0.04 -22.46 2.85
C THR A 317 0.51 -21.52 1.79
N VAL A 318 -0.03 -21.55 0.58
CA VAL A 318 0.26 -20.60 -0.51
C VAL A 318 -1.00 -19.76 -0.73
N LEU A 319 -0.87 -18.44 -0.72
CA LEU A 319 -1.95 -17.49 -0.86
C LEU A 319 -1.76 -16.64 -2.12
N LEU A 320 -2.85 -16.37 -2.83
CA LEU A 320 -2.91 -15.47 -3.97
C LEU A 320 -4.05 -14.46 -3.77
N GLU A 321 -3.69 -13.18 -3.82
CA GLU A 321 -4.62 -12.06 -3.64
C GLU A 321 -5.14 -11.58 -5.01
N GLN A 322 -6.32 -10.97 -5.02
CA GLN A 322 -6.93 -10.42 -6.24
C GLN A 322 -5.99 -9.41 -6.91
N ASP A 323 -5.78 -9.55 -8.23
CA ASP A 323 -4.98 -8.66 -9.06
C ASP A 323 -3.52 -8.46 -8.60
N SER A 324 -3.01 -9.35 -7.74
CA SER A 324 -1.68 -9.25 -7.16
C SER A 324 -0.65 -10.03 -8.00
N PRO A 325 0.51 -9.44 -8.35
CA PRO A 325 1.59 -10.14 -9.05
C PRO A 325 2.44 -11.01 -8.10
N MET A 326 1.92 -11.34 -6.92
CA MET A 326 2.67 -11.91 -5.81
C MET A 326 1.95 -13.13 -5.25
N ILE A 327 2.72 -14.18 -4.96
CA ILE A 327 2.29 -15.26 -4.07
C ILE A 327 2.86 -15.03 -2.68
N ARG A 328 2.06 -15.32 -1.65
CA ARG A 328 2.52 -15.35 -0.25
C ARG A 328 2.56 -16.79 0.22
N MET A 329 3.52 -17.12 1.06
CA MET A 329 3.69 -18.44 1.66
C MET A 329 3.74 -18.29 3.17
N LYS A 330 2.93 -19.07 3.88
CA LYS A 330 3.02 -19.27 5.32
C LYS A 330 3.56 -20.68 5.55
N LEU A 331 4.71 -20.78 6.22
CA LEU A 331 5.35 -22.06 6.56
C LEU A 331 5.30 -22.23 8.07
N ARG A 332 4.76 -23.35 8.57
CA ARG A 332 4.86 -23.76 9.97
C ARG A 332 5.65 -25.06 10.05
N LEU A 333 6.90 -24.95 10.46
CA LEU A 333 7.88 -26.03 10.48
C LEU A 333 8.04 -26.59 11.90
N TYR A 334 8.10 -27.90 12.03
CA TYR A 334 8.43 -28.64 13.25
C TYR A 334 9.68 -29.47 12.96
N TRP A 335 10.82 -29.01 13.47
CA TRP A 335 12.15 -29.49 13.11
C TRP A 335 12.83 -30.27 14.23
N HIS A 336 13.49 -31.38 13.86
CA HIS A 336 14.21 -32.26 14.80
C HIS A 336 15.66 -32.55 14.39
N GLY A 337 16.15 -31.97 13.29
CA GLY A 337 17.49 -32.27 12.78
C GLY A 337 18.62 -31.63 13.59
N CYS A 338 19.84 -32.12 13.35
CA CYS A 338 21.08 -31.68 13.99
C CYS A 338 22.21 -31.74 12.96
N ARG A 339 23.10 -30.74 12.97
CA ARG A 339 24.18 -30.58 11.97
C ARG A 339 23.67 -30.63 10.53
N GLN A 340 22.58 -29.90 10.33
CA GLN A 340 21.84 -29.80 9.08
C GLN A 340 21.46 -28.34 8.85
N ILE A 341 21.30 -27.98 7.59
CA ILE A 341 20.83 -26.67 7.15
C ILE A 341 19.62 -26.85 6.23
N LEU A 342 18.59 -26.05 6.45
CA LEU A 342 17.37 -26.02 5.65
C LEU A 342 17.39 -24.80 4.75
N LYS A 343 17.21 -25.01 3.45
CA LYS A 343 17.14 -23.94 2.46
C LYS A 343 15.85 -24.00 1.66
N LEU A 344 15.17 -22.86 1.55
CA LEU A 344 14.11 -22.65 0.56
C LEU A 344 14.78 -22.38 -0.79
N LEU A 345 14.58 -23.28 -1.73
CA LEU A 345 15.07 -23.18 -3.09
C LEU A 345 14.06 -22.43 -3.94
N VAL A 346 14.49 -21.40 -4.67
CA VAL A 346 13.67 -20.60 -5.59
C VAL A 346 14.44 -20.47 -6.91
N PRO A 347 14.32 -21.44 -7.83
CA PRO A 347 15.02 -21.41 -9.11
C PRO A 347 14.33 -20.42 -10.07
N THR A 348 15.05 -19.43 -10.58
CA THR A 348 14.45 -18.45 -11.52
C THR A 348 14.20 -19.06 -12.90
N GLY A 349 13.06 -18.71 -13.52
CA GLY A 349 12.70 -19.12 -14.88
C GLY A 349 13.43 -18.34 -15.99
N PHE A 350 14.46 -17.56 -15.62
CA PHE A 350 15.24 -16.68 -16.50
C PHE A 350 16.68 -16.57 -15.98
N SER A 351 17.60 -16.23 -16.88
CA SER A 351 19.00 -15.97 -16.50
C SER A 351 19.11 -14.61 -15.80
N VAL A 352 19.65 -14.61 -14.58
CA VAL A 352 19.80 -13.41 -13.76
C VAL A 352 20.95 -12.55 -14.30
N GLN A 353 20.68 -11.25 -14.50
CA GLN A 353 21.64 -10.25 -14.95
C GLN A 353 22.06 -9.30 -13.82
N SER A 354 21.18 -9.07 -12.84
CA SER A 354 21.47 -8.24 -11.67
C SER A 354 20.75 -8.78 -10.43
N ARG A 355 21.42 -8.64 -9.28
CA ARG A 355 20.89 -8.96 -7.96
C ARG A 355 21.07 -7.75 -7.04
N ARG A 356 20.00 -7.43 -6.29
CA ARG A 356 20.02 -6.43 -5.21
C ARG A 356 19.43 -6.99 -3.94
N ASP A 357 20.10 -6.76 -2.83
CA ASP A 357 19.69 -7.23 -1.51
C ASP A 357 19.38 -6.05 -0.59
N GLY A 358 18.40 -6.25 0.29
CA GLY A 358 18.05 -5.34 1.37
C GLY A 358 19.10 -5.39 2.48
N THR A 359 19.60 -4.22 2.83
CA THR A 359 20.54 -3.99 3.93
C THR A 359 20.01 -2.88 4.84
N PRO A 360 20.61 -2.65 6.03
CA PRO A 360 20.30 -1.47 6.82
C PRO A 360 20.51 -0.17 6.02
N GLY A 361 19.44 0.60 5.81
CA GLY A 361 19.49 1.92 5.16
C GLY A 361 19.51 1.93 3.62
N ALA A 362 19.79 0.81 2.94
CA ALA A 362 19.90 0.80 1.47
C ALA A 362 19.62 -0.57 0.82
N LEU A 363 19.46 -0.54 -0.49
CA LEU A 363 19.60 -1.72 -1.35
C LEU A 363 21.04 -1.77 -1.87
N LEU A 364 21.64 -2.96 -1.87
CA LEU A 364 23.01 -3.16 -2.31
C LEU A 364 23.09 -4.16 -3.46
N ASP A 365 23.85 -3.83 -4.50
CA ASP A 365 24.17 -4.75 -5.59
C ASP A 365 25.13 -5.85 -5.09
N ARG A 366 24.77 -7.10 -5.33
CA ARG A 366 25.59 -8.27 -4.95
C ARG A 366 25.74 -9.26 -6.10
N PRO A 367 26.85 -10.02 -6.17
CA PRO A 367 27.02 -11.04 -7.20
C PRO A 367 26.10 -12.25 -6.98
N CYS A 368 25.89 -13.00 -8.06
CA CYS A 368 25.30 -14.34 -8.03
C CYS A 368 26.41 -15.40 -8.04
N ASP A 369 27.24 -15.44 -7.00
CA ASP A 369 28.43 -16.32 -6.90
C ASP A 369 28.21 -17.55 -6.00
N GLY A 370 26.99 -17.73 -5.49
CA GLY A 370 26.64 -18.79 -4.55
C GLY A 370 27.32 -18.66 -3.18
N GLN A 371 27.80 -17.47 -2.81
CA GLN A 371 28.20 -17.16 -1.43
C GLN A 371 26.99 -16.80 -0.57
N GLU A 372 27.06 -17.11 0.72
CA GLU A 372 26.03 -16.78 1.71
C GLU A 372 26.19 -15.32 2.14
N TYR A 373 25.18 -14.50 1.88
CA TYR A 373 25.17 -13.10 2.31
C TYR A 373 24.11 -12.85 3.37
N PRO A 374 24.36 -11.91 4.32
CA PRO A 374 23.34 -11.48 5.26
C PRO A 374 22.23 -10.71 4.54
N LEU A 375 20.99 -11.00 4.91
CA LEU A 375 19.79 -10.41 4.33
C LEU A 375 19.01 -9.67 5.41
N ARG A 376 18.51 -8.47 5.10
CA ARG A 376 17.59 -7.78 6.00
C ARG A 376 16.15 -8.26 5.84
N ASP A 377 15.64 -8.21 4.62
CA ASP A 377 14.23 -8.51 4.31
C ASP A 377 13.92 -8.78 2.84
N VAL A 378 14.73 -8.29 1.89
CA VAL A 378 14.44 -8.35 0.45
C VAL A 378 15.64 -8.86 -0.34
N VAL A 379 15.44 -9.76 -1.28
CA VAL A 379 16.39 -10.05 -2.38
C VAL A 379 15.65 -9.97 -3.70
N MET A 380 16.24 -9.29 -4.68
CA MET A 380 15.66 -9.03 -5.99
C MET A 380 16.60 -9.51 -7.08
N LEU A 381 16.05 -10.25 -8.04
CA LEU A 381 16.73 -10.78 -9.20
C LEU A 381 16.05 -10.25 -10.45
N GLN A 382 16.83 -9.78 -11.42
CA GLN A 382 16.32 -9.27 -12.68
C GLN A 382 17.14 -9.82 -13.85
N GLY A 383 16.47 -10.15 -14.94
CA GLY A 383 17.11 -10.54 -16.18
C GLY A 383 16.11 -10.91 -17.28
N GLN A 384 16.49 -10.74 -18.54
CA GLN A 384 15.66 -11.11 -19.69
C GLN A 384 14.25 -10.49 -19.70
N GLY A 385 14.12 -9.25 -19.22
CA GLY A 385 12.82 -8.55 -19.12
C GLY A 385 11.89 -9.10 -18.03
N ARG A 386 12.41 -9.91 -17.10
CA ARG A 386 11.69 -10.46 -15.95
C ARG A 386 12.37 -10.06 -14.66
N SER A 387 11.59 -9.93 -13.61
CA SER A 387 12.04 -9.62 -12.26
C SER A 387 11.33 -10.50 -11.24
N LEU A 388 12.08 -11.00 -10.28
CA LEU A 388 11.56 -11.79 -9.15
C LEU A 388 12.14 -11.22 -7.86
N ALA A 389 11.28 -10.94 -6.88
CA ALA A 389 11.72 -10.52 -5.55
C ALA A 389 11.20 -11.50 -4.49
N MET A 390 12.08 -11.95 -3.60
CA MET A 390 11.68 -12.63 -2.37
C MET A 390 11.75 -11.63 -1.22
N VAL A 391 10.66 -11.55 -0.45
CA VAL A 391 10.55 -10.65 0.69
C VAL A 391 10.13 -11.44 1.93
N SER A 392 10.91 -11.35 2.99
CA SER A 392 10.61 -11.97 4.28
C SER A 392 11.44 -11.33 5.40
N ALA A 393 10.77 -10.91 6.48
CA ALA A 393 11.45 -10.47 7.71
C ALA A 393 12.02 -11.64 8.55
N ASP A 394 11.74 -12.88 8.13
CA ASP A 394 12.02 -14.10 8.87
C ASP A 394 13.30 -14.81 8.40
N ILE A 395 13.97 -14.24 7.39
CA ILE A 395 15.12 -14.82 6.69
C ILE A 395 16.28 -13.81 6.72
N SER A 396 17.38 -14.21 7.35
CA SER A 396 18.55 -13.38 7.56
C SER A 396 19.77 -13.77 6.71
N GLY A 397 19.67 -14.82 5.90
CA GLY A 397 20.75 -15.28 5.04
C GLY A 397 20.25 -15.87 3.72
N VAL A 398 20.96 -15.55 2.63
CA VAL A 398 20.63 -16.03 1.29
C VAL A 398 21.89 -16.18 0.45
N ASP A 399 21.90 -17.21 -0.40
CA ASP A 399 22.88 -17.35 -1.47
C ASP A 399 22.17 -17.46 -2.83
N VAL A 400 22.76 -16.88 -3.87
CA VAL A 400 22.23 -16.90 -5.23
C VAL A 400 23.31 -17.41 -6.16
N HIS A 401 23.04 -18.52 -6.84
CA HIS A 401 23.99 -19.17 -7.74
C HIS A 401 24.03 -18.52 -9.13
N PRO A 402 25.11 -18.70 -9.90
CA PRO A 402 25.23 -18.15 -11.25
C PRO A 402 24.13 -18.59 -12.22
N ASP A 403 23.52 -19.74 -11.98
CA ASP A 403 22.42 -20.30 -12.77
C ASP A 403 21.04 -19.69 -12.42
N GLY A 404 20.98 -18.80 -11.42
CA GLY A 404 19.74 -18.16 -10.97
C GLY A 404 19.01 -18.93 -9.85
N LEU A 405 19.63 -19.96 -9.27
CA LEU A 405 19.09 -20.61 -8.07
C LEU A 405 19.30 -19.71 -6.83
N LEU A 406 18.22 -19.09 -6.36
CA LEU A 406 18.17 -18.44 -5.05
C LEU A 406 17.92 -19.50 -3.98
N ARG A 407 18.74 -19.52 -2.94
CA ARG A 407 18.55 -20.39 -1.77
C ARG A 407 18.51 -19.56 -0.49
N ALA A 408 17.33 -19.45 0.09
CA ALA A 408 17.13 -18.73 1.34
C ALA A 408 17.33 -19.66 2.53
N THR A 409 18.20 -19.31 3.47
CA THR A 409 18.44 -20.15 4.65
C THR A 409 17.30 -19.99 5.64
N LEU A 410 16.55 -21.07 5.88
CA LEU A 410 15.47 -21.10 6.86
C LEU A 410 16.05 -21.35 8.25
N LEU A 411 16.73 -22.48 8.43
CA LEU A 411 17.36 -22.88 9.69
C LEU A 411 18.77 -23.40 9.44
N ARG A 412 19.66 -23.15 10.40
CA ARG A 412 20.98 -23.77 10.48
C ARG A 412 21.18 -24.31 11.88
N CYS A 413 21.45 -25.60 12.03
CA CYS A 413 21.35 -26.31 13.31
C CYS A 413 22.67 -26.93 13.80
N PRO A 414 23.76 -26.15 14.01
CA PRO A 414 24.94 -26.63 14.72
C PRO A 414 24.65 -26.79 16.23
N TYR A 415 25.63 -27.28 16.97
CA TYR A 415 25.62 -27.19 18.43
C TYR A 415 25.81 -25.73 18.88
N TYR A 416 25.26 -25.34 20.02
CA TYR A 416 25.50 -24.01 20.60
C TYR A 416 26.98 -23.80 20.92
N ALA A 417 27.52 -22.65 20.53
CA ALA A 417 28.91 -22.22 20.79
C ALA A 417 29.98 -23.30 20.49
N ASN A 418 29.72 -24.16 19.51
CA ASN A 418 30.75 -25.08 19.01
C ASN A 418 31.73 -24.28 18.16
N HIS A 419 33.01 -24.36 18.50
CA HIS A 419 34.08 -23.61 17.83
C HIS A 419 35.15 -24.59 17.34
N ASP A 420 35.55 -24.48 16.08
CA ASP A 420 36.69 -25.23 15.54
C ASP A 420 37.99 -24.85 16.27
N PRO A 421 38.84 -25.78 16.75
CA PRO A 421 38.96 -27.18 16.36
C PRO A 421 38.25 -28.19 17.29
N PHE A 422 37.32 -27.75 18.15
CA PHE A 422 36.62 -28.68 19.04
C PHE A 422 35.64 -29.57 18.24
N VAL A 423 35.97 -30.86 18.13
CA VAL A 423 35.11 -31.87 17.52
C VAL A 423 34.17 -32.45 18.57
N VAL A 424 32.86 -32.32 18.36
CA VAL A 424 31.85 -32.87 19.27
C VAL A 424 31.90 -34.42 19.22
N PRO A 425 32.13 -35.11 20.34
CA PRO A 425 32.17 -36.57 20.36
C PRO A 425 30.83 -37.18 19.93
N PRO A 426 30.83 -38.30 19.16
CA PRO A 426 29.59 -39.00 18.81
C PRO A 426 28.77 -39.38 20.05
N GLY A 427 27.45 -39.20 19.98
CA GLY A 427 26.52 -39.51 21.08
C GLY A 427 26.50 -38.48 22.22
N SER A 428 27.19 -37.34 22.08
CA SER A 428 27.08 -36.24 23.05
C SER A 428 25.70 -35.61 23.03
N ASP A 429 25.26 -35.14 24.20
CA ASP A 429 23.96 -34.48 24.41
C ASP A 429 24.12 -32.94 24.50
N PHE A 430 25.03 -32.37 23.70
CA PHE A 430 25.14 -30.91 23.62
C PHE A 430 23.87 -30.33 22.99
N PRO A 431 23.38 -29.19 23.48
CA PRO A 431 22.19 -28.57 22.92
C PRO A 431 22.46 -28.12 21.48
N VAL A 432 21.46 -28.29 20.63
CA VAL A 432 21.48 -27.97 19.20
C VAL A 432 20.63 -26.72 18.97
N THR A 433 21.09 -25.81 18.12
CA THR A 433 20.32 -24.60 17.82
C THR A 433 19.10 -24.92 16.97
N ASP A 434 18.06 -24.09 17.10
CA ASP A 434 16.95 -24.04 16.13
C ASP A 434 16.13 -25.33 15.94
N GLN A 435 16.12 -26.22 16.92
CA GLN A 435 15.15 -27.33 16.97
C GLN A 435 13.78 -26.83 17.46
N GLY A 436 12.70 -27.51 17.04
CA GLY A 436 11.33 -27.20 17.47
C GLY A 436 10.49 -26.49 16.41
N ARG A 437 9.57 -25.62 16.85
CA ARG A 437 8.57 -24.98 15.99
C ARG A 437 9.07 -23.64 15.45
N HIS A 438 8.93 -23.43 14.14
CA HIS A 438 9.29 -22.20 13.44
C HIS A 438 8.19 -21.76 12.48
N GLU A 439 8.03 -20.45 12.29
CA GLU A 439 7.03 -19.89 11.38
C GLU A 439 7.64 -18.85 10.43
N TYR A 440 7.33 -18.95 9.14
CA TYR A 440 7.84 -18.03 8.11
C TYR A 440 6.72 -17.44 7.27
N HIS A 441 6.85 -16.15 6.98
CA HIS A 441 6.04 -15.38 6.05
C HIS A 441 6.92 -14.91 4.89
N ILE A 442 6.67 -15.47 3.70
CA ILE A 442 7.52 -15.24 2.53
C ILE A 442 6.64 -14.77 1.40
N ALA A 443 6.98 -13.65 0.79
CA ALA A 443 6.36 -13.14 -0.42
C ALA A 443 7.30 -13.35 -1.61
N ILE A 444 6.78 -13.88 -2.72
CA ILE A 444 7.48 -13.94 -4.00
C ILE A 444 6.73 -13.05 -4.98
N LEU A 445 7.32 -11.90 -5.32
CA LEU A 445 6.78 -10.96 -6.31
C LEU A 445 7.35 -11.29 -7.69
N ALA A 446 6.50 -11.22 -8.69
CA ALA A 446 6.88 -11.26 -10.10
C ALA A 446 6.68 -9.89 -10.76
N GLY A 447 7.48 -9.59 -11.78
CA GLY A 447 7.37 -8.37 -12.55
C GLY A 447 8.12 -8.43 -13.87
N VAL A 448 7.92 -7.39 -14.68
CA VAL A 448 8.64 -7.17 -15.94
C VAL A 448 9.50 -5.88 -15.90
N THR A 449 9.51 -5.21 -14.75
CA THR A 449 10.24 -3.97 -14.47
C THR A 449 11.05 -4.14 -13.18
N ASP A 450 11.79 -3.10 -12.78
CA ASP A 450 12.29 -3.02 -11.41
C ASP A 450 11.15 -3.21 -10.39
N LEU A 451 11.40 -4.02 -9.36
CA LEU A 451 10.48 -4.36 -8.26
C LEU A 451 10.82 -3.65 -6.94
N ALA A 452 11.86 -2.80 -6.90
CA ALA A 452 12.37 -2.21 -5.65
C ALA A 452 11.29 -1.51 -4.81
N ALA A 453 10.47 -0.66 -5.43
CA ALA A 453 9.42 0.06 -4.71
C ALA A 453 8.36 -0.90 -4.14
N GLN A 454 7.92 -1.88 -4.93
CA GLN A 454 6.90 -2.86 -4.52
C GLN A 454 7.45 -3.81 -3.44
N ALA A 455 8.69 -4.28 -3.59
CA ALA A 455 9.31 -5.18 -2.62
C ALA A 455 9.55 -4.48 -1.27
N LEU A 456 10.02 -3.22 -1.28
CA LEU A 456 10.18 -2.43 -0.06
C LEU A 456 8.85 -2.06 0.61
N ASP A 457 7.78 -1.88 -0.18
CA ASP A 457 6.43 -1.68 0.34
C ASP A 457 5.86 -2.96 0.99
N VAL A 458 6.08 -4.14 0.37
CA VAL A 458 5.78 -5.43 1.01
C VAL A 458 6.60 -5.63 2.28
N ALA A 459 7.90 -5.35 2.26
CA ALA A 459 8.77 -5.46 3.42
C ALA A 459 8.30 -4.54 4.55
N HIS A 460 7.91 -3.31 4.22
CA HIS A 460 7.32 -2.39 5.20
C HIS A 460 6.06 -2.98 5.85
N ARG A 461 5.10 -3.51 5.07
CA ARG A 461 3.88 -4.11 5.63
C ARG A 461 4.15 -5.32 6.53
N LEU A 462 5.15 -6.14 6.20
CA LEU A 462 5.51 -7.31 7.01
C LEU A 462 6.20 -6.93 8.33
N ASN A 463 6.99 -5.85 8.33
CA ASN A 463 7.68 -5.38 9.53
C ASN A 463 6.82 -4.47 10.42
N PHE A 464 5.91 -3.68 9.84
CA PHE A 464 5.08 -2.69 10.54
C PHE A 464 3.59 -3.05 10.40
N PRO A 465 3.06 -3.96 11.25
CA PRO A 465 1.65 -4.36 11.19
C PRO A 465 0.71 -3.23 11.62
N LEU A 466 -0.55 -3.33 11.17
CA LEU A 466 -1.63 -2.47 11.63
C LEU A 466 -2.08 -2.84 13.03
N TRP A 467 -2.56 -1.86 13.78
CA TRP A 467 -3.15 -2.05 15.10
C TRP A 467 -4.66 -1.89 15.02
N ILE A 468 -5.37 -2.99 15.20
CA ILE A 468 -6.81 -3.07 15.01
C ILE A 468 -7.49 -3.26 16.37
N SER A 469 -8.47 -2.42 16.67
CA SER A 469 -9.23 -2.51 17.92
C SER A 469 -10.69 -2.11 17.73
N GLU A 470 -11.53 -2.38 18.72
CA GLU A 470 -12.98 -2.26 18.62
C GLU A 470 -13.52 -1.23 19.62
N ALA A 471 -14.34 -0.30 19.15
CA ALA A 471 -15.00 0.70 19.98
C ALA A 471 -16.51 0.44 20.04
N THR A 472 -17.03 0.29 21.26
CA THR A 472 -18.44 -0.06 21.54
C THR A 472 -19.18 1.03 22.34
N GLN A 473 -18.53 2.16 22.62
CA GLN A 473 -19.14 3.27 23.35
C GLN A 473 -20.35 3.81 22.59
N GLY A 474 -21.51 3.86 23.25
CA GLY A 474 -22.80 4.25 22.66
C GLY A 474 -23.69 3.09 22.27
N MET A 475 -23.20 1.85 22.32
CA MET A 475 -24.03 0.65 22.13
C MET A 475 -24.90 0.39 23.37
N ALA A 476 -26.14 -0.08 23.16
CA ALA A 476 -27.06 -0.44 24.23
C ALA A 476 -26.60 -1.69 25.01
N ALA A 477 -26.84 -1.71 26.33
CA ALA A 477 -26.49 -2.83 27.19
C ALA A 477 -27.32 -4.09 26.88
N GLY A 478 -26.67 -5.25 26.79
CA GLY A 478 -27.33 -6.55 26.61
C GLY A 478 -27.57 -6.99 25.16
N TRP A 479 -27.09 -6.25 24.15
CA TRP A 479 -27.44 -6.53 22.75
C TRP A 479 -28.95 -6.76 22.58
N THR A 480 -29.78 -6.05 23.35
CA THR A 480 -31.24 -6.07 23.19
C THR A 480 -31.55 -5.35 21.90
N TYR A 481 -31.55 -6.19 20.87
CA TYR A 481 -31.91 -5.88 19.52
C TYR A 481 -33.37 -5.47 19.50
N ASP A 482 -33.64 -4.32 18.91
CA ASP A 482 -34.96 -4.02 18.42
C ASP A 482 -35.25 -5.00 17.26
N PRO A 483 -36.31 -5.82 17.31
CA PRO A 483 -36.74 -6.62 16.17
C PRO A 483 -37.06 -5.77 14.94
N ASP A 484 -37.25 -4.45 15.08
CA ASP A 484 -37.34 -3.51 13.96
C ASP A 484 -35.96 -3.05 13.44
N GLN A 485 -34.89 -3.38 14.15
CA GLN A 485 -33.50 -3.35 13.68
C GLN A 485 -32.99 -4.73 13.22
N ALA A 486 -33.83 -5.79 13.29
CA ALA A 486 -33.76 -6.86 12.30
C ALA A 486 -33.57 -6.19 10.95
N VAL A 487 -32.74 -6.77 10.09
CA VAL A 487 -32.93 -6.49 8.67
C VAL A 487 -34.27 -7.14 8.27
N ALA A 488 -35.42 -6.66 8.80
CA ALA A 488 -36.46 -6.16 7.93
C ALA A 488 -35.68 -5.26 7.00
N ALA A 489 -35.44 -5.74 5.76
CA ALA A 489 -34.64 -5.06 4.75
C ALA A 489 -34.73 -3.59 5.07
N VAL A 490 -33.66 -3.00 5.69
CA VAL A 490 -33.64 -1.57 5.99
C VAL A 490 -34.19 -1.00 4.71
N PRO A 491 -35.26 -0.19 4.73
CA PRO A 491 -35.66 0.50 3.53
C PRO A 491 -34.37 1.20 3.09
N GLU A 492 -33.60 0.55 2.18
CA GLU A 492 -32.37 1.01 1.55
C GLU A 492 -32.62 2.47 1.44
N GLU A 493 -31.87 3.21 2.25
CA GLU A 493 -32.09 4.62 2.33
C GLU A 493 -32.14 5.08 0.90
N PRO A 494 -33.23 5.78 0.52
CA PRO A 494 -33.38 6.16 -0.86
C PRO A 494 -32.09 6.78 -1.34
N PRO A 495 -31.67 6.45 -2.57
CA PRO A 495 -30.38 6.89 -3.04
C PRO A 495 -30.28 8.40 -2.90
N ILE A 496 -29.34 8.84 -2.07
CA ILE A 496 -29.08 10.25 -1.83
C ILE A 496 -28.39 10.76 -3.08
N MET A 497 -28.98 11.78 -3.69
CA MET A 497 -28.39 12.44 -4.85
C MET A 497 -27.06 13.08 -4.44
N PRO A 498 -25.93 12.70 -5.07
CA PRO A 498 -24.65 13.36 -4.85
C PRO A 498 -24.74 14.84 -5.22
N PHE A 499 -23.98 15.69 -4.53
CA PHE A 499 -24.01 17.14 -4.74
C PHE A 499 -23.69 17.57 -6.19
N GLU A 500 -22.82 16.83 -6.89
CA GLU A 500 -22.44 17.12 -8.29
C GLU A 500 -23.26 16.32 -9.33
N ALA A 501 -24.27 15.55 -8.90
CA ALA A 501 -25.11 14.78 -9.82
C ALA A 501 -26.17 15.64 -10.49
N LEU A 502 -26.50 15.31 -11.75
CA LEU A 502 -27.64 15.90 -12.45
C LEU A 502 -28.93 15.30 -11.92
N ALA A 503 -29.78 16.12 -11.32
CA ALA A 503 -31.11 15.71 -10.87
C ALA A 503 -32.04 15.40 -12.05
N ALA A 504 -33.12 14.65 -11.82
CA ALA A 504 -34.10 14.31 -12.85
C ALA A 504 -34.65 15.54 -13.60
N TRP A 505 -34.90 16.65 -12.91
CA TRP A 505 -35.40 17.85 -13.58
C TRP A 505 -34.36 18.48 -14.50
N GLU A 506 -33.06 18.41 -14.17
CA GLU A 506 -31.96 18.88 -15.02
C GLU A 506 -31.74 17.94 -16.20
N LEU A 507 -31.81 16.64 -15.96
CA LEU A 507 -31.75 15.62 -16.99
C LEU A 507 -32.87 15.79 -18.02
N CYS A 508 -34.08 16.19 -17.60
CA CYS A 508 -35.20 16.45 -18.52
C CYS A 508 -34.89 17.56 -19.51
N THR A 509 -34.16 18.60 -19.10
CA THR A 509 -33.73 19.68 -20.02
C THR A 509 -32.71 19.22 -21.05
N LYS A 510 -32.10 18.05 -20.85
CA LYS A 510 -31.08 17.44 -21.71
C LYS A 510 -31.62 16.33 -22.60
N LEU A 511 -32.92 16.03 -22.56
CA LEU A 511 -33.55 15.05 -23.44
C LEU A 511 -33.88 15.68 -24.81
N PRO A 512 -33.37 15.15 -25.94
CA PRO A 512 -33.67 15.67 -27.27
C PRO A 512 -35.16 15.56 -27.65
N ASP A 513 -35.85 14.54 -27.14
CA ASP A 513 -37.29 14.33 -27.29
C ASP A 513 -37.96 14.24 -25.92
N SER A 514 -38.28 15.39 -25.35
CA SER A 514 -38.92 15.49 -24.04
C SER A 514 -40.36 14.94 -24.03
N ARG A 515 -40.95 14.57 -25.17
CA ARG A 515 -42.30 13.98 -25.23
C ARG A 515 -42.31 12.49 -24.91
N ALA A 516 -41.14 11.83 -24.93
CA ALA A 516 -41.00 10.40 -24.65
C ALA A 516 -40.78 10.09 -23.16
N ALA A 517 -40.65 11.10 -22.29
CA ALA A 517 -40.45 10.92 -20.86
C ALA A 517 -41.27 11.94 -20.05
N SER A 518 -41.78 11.52 -18.88
CA SER A 518 -42.52 12.37 -17.96
C SER A 518 -41.80 12.49 -16.63
N VAL A 519 -41.87 13.67 -16.00
CA VAL A 519 -41.38 13.83 -14.62
C VAL A 519 -42.49 13.41 -13.68
N VAL A 520 -42.19 12.46 -12.80
CA VAL A 520 -43.12 11.97 -11.78
C VAL A 520 -42.49 12.10 -10.40
N ALA A 521 -43.31 12.26 -9.37
CA ALA A 521 -42.83 12.19 -7.99
C ALA A 521 -42.39 10.75 -7.70
N SER A 522 -41.20 10.58 -7.13
CA SER A 522 -40.60 9.26 -6.92
C SER A 522 -41.50 8.35 -6.08
N GLU A 523 -42.23 8.90 -5.10
CA GLU A 523 -43.18 8.15 -4.28
C GLU A 523 -44.35 7.51 -5.06
N THR A 524 -44.64 7.97 -6.28
CA THR A 524 -45.70 7.37 -7.13
C THR A 524 -45.28 6.03 -7.75
N ILE A 525 -43.97 5.77 -7.86
CA ILE A 525 -43.39 4.54 -8.40
C ILE A 525 -42.75 3.71 -7.30
N CYS A 526 -42.00 4.36 -6.42
CA CYS A 526 -41.31 3.76 -5.29
C CYS A 526 -41.56 4.63 -4.04
N PRO A 527 -42.65 4.39 -3.29
CA PRO A 527 -43.03 5.14 -2.07
C PRO A 527 -41.91 5.28 -1.02
N GLN A 528 -40.95 4.36 -1.02
CA GLN A 528 -39.76 4.31 -0.17
C GLN A 528 -38.64 5.29 -0.58
N TRP A 529 -38.77 5.96 -1.72
CA TRP A 529 -37.92 7.07 -2.14
C TRP A 529 -38.75 8.35 -2.21
N PRO A 530 -39.23 8.90 -1.08
CA PRO A 530 -40.11 10.06 -1.10
C PRO A 530 -39.33 11.36 -1.35
N GLY A 531 -39.97 12.34 -1.98
CA GLY A 531 -39.47 13.72 -2.05
C GLY A 531 -38.51 14.02 -3.21
N GLU A 532 -38.22 13.03 -4.06
CA GLU A 532 -37.45 13.20 -5.28
C GLU A 532 -38.36 13.28 -6.52
N LYS A 533 -37.76 13.70 -7.64
CA LYS A 533 -38.39 13.63 -8.97
C LYS A 533 -37.68 12.56 -9.77
N LEU A 534 -38.42 11.80 -10.58
CA LEU A 534 -37.88 10.82 -11.52
C LEU A 534 -38.27 11.19 -12.95
N ILE A 535 -37.35 10.99 -13.88
CA ILE A 535 -37.67 10.89 -15.31
C ILE A 535 -38.19 9.49 -15.58
N PHE A 536 -39.46 9.35 -15.91
CA PHE A 536 -40.11 8.10 -16.25
C PHE A 536 -40.32 7.96 -17.75
N THR A 537 -40.05 6.78 -18.31
CA THR A 537 -40.36 6.45 -19.70
C THR A 537 -40.71 4.97 -19.88
N THR A 538 -41.58 4.67 -20.85
CA THR A 538 -41.87 3.32 -21.34
C THR A 538 -41.08 2.96 -22.59
N ALA A 539 -40.40 3.93 -23.21
CA ALA A 539 -39.53 3.72 -24.35
C ALA A 539 -38.36 2.77 -23.99
N ALA A 540 -37.73 2.18 -25.01
CA ALA A 540 -36.63 1.22 -24.81
C ALA A 540 -35.35 1.85 -24.22
N GLY A 541 -35.29 3.18 -24.10
CA GLY A 541 -34.20 3.89 -23.43
C GLY A 541 -34.44 5.40 -23.42
N MET A 542 -33.55 6.14 -22.76
CA MET A 542 -33.49 7.60 -22.82
C MET A 542 -32.15 8.05 -23.39
N VAL A 543 -32.18 9.08 -24.23
CA VAL A 543 -30.99 9.72 -24.79
C VAL A 543 -30.82 11.07 -24.11
N ILE A 544 -29.65 11.30 -23.53
CA ILE A 544 -29.29 12.50 -22.78
C ILE A 544 -28.16 13.19 -23.54
N ASP A 545 -28.40 14.42 -23.98
CA ASP A 545 -27.35 15.28 -24.51
C ASP A 545 -26.48 15.76 -23.34
N TRP A 546 -25.30 15.15 -23.22
CA TRP A 546 -24.35 15.44 -22.16
C TRP A 546 -23.14 16.20 -22.70
N SER A 547 -22.61 17.11 -21.89
CA SER A 547 -21.41 17.86 -22.21
C SER A 547 -20.33 17.44 -21.21
N VAL A 548 -19.38 16.63 -21.67
CA VAL A 548 -18.21 16.25 -20.88
C VAL A 548 -17.36 17.49 -20.63
N PRO A 549 -17.11 17.87 -19.37
CA PRO A 549 -16.39 19.09 -19.06
C PRO A 549 -14.88 19.01 -19.37
N CYS A 550 -14.29 17.81 -19.25
CA CYS A 550 -12.86 17.60 -19.44
C CYS A 550 -12.54 16.18 -19.92
N ASN A 551 -11.45 16.00 -20.65
CA ASN A 551 -10.88 14.71 -20.99
C ASN A 551 -10.51 13.99 -19.69
N SER A 552 -11.14 12.84 -19.46
CA SER A 552 -10.91 12.04 -18.27
C SER A 552 -11.47 10.63 -18.44
N ARG A 553 -11.01 9.71 -17.59
CA ARG A 553 -11.85 8.57 -17.20
C ARG A 553 -12.94 9.06 -16.24
N TYR A 554 -14.18 8.62 -16.44
CA TYR A 554 -15.34 9.03 -15.65
C TYR A 554 -15.92 7.86 -14.88
N ARG A 555 -16.14 8.07 -13.58
CA ARG A 555 -16.98 7.22 -12.75
C ARG A 555 -18.44 7.66 -12.96
N ILE A 556 -19.25 6.78 -13.52
CA ILE A 556 -20.66 7.06 -13.84
C ILE A 556 -21.54 6.34 -12.84
N THR A 557 -22.34 7.10 -12.09
CA THR A 557 -23.34 6.60 -11.14
C THR A 557 -24.73 7.02 -11.59
N VAL A 558 -25.67 6.08 -11.62
CA VAL A 558 -27.08 6.36 -11.95
C VAL A 558 -27.92 6.04 -10.73
N GLY A 559 -28.70 7.03 -10.27
CA GLY A 559 -29.83 6.83 -9.37
C GLY A 559 -31.07 6.47 -10.19
N TYR A 560 -31.55 5.23 -10.14
CA TYR A 560 -32.70 4.77 -10.93
C TYR A 560 -33.57 3.78 -10.15
N VAL A 561 -34.76 3.51 -10.66
CA VAL A 561 -35.66 2.50 -10.09
C VAL A 561 -35.36 1.15 -10.74
N GLU A 562 -35.12 0.13 -9.91
CA GLU A 562 -35.03 -1.27 -10.33
C GLU A 562 -36.15 -2.12 -9.69
N GLY A 563 -36.54 -3.18 -10.37
CA GLY A 563 -37.50 -4.20 -9.93
C GLY A 563 -38.93 -4.04 -10.44
N GLY A 564 -39.67 -5.15 -10.44
CA GLY A 564 -40.99 -5.24 -11.09
C GLY A 564 -40.86 -5.08 -12.61
N GLU A 565 -41.54 -4.08 -13.17
CA GLU A 565 -41.42 -3.73 -14.59
C GLU A 565 -40.18 -2.87 -14.93
N PHE A 566 -39.37 -2.48 -13.93
CA PHE A 566 -38.18 -1.65 -14.11
C PHE A 566 -36.91 -2.50 -14.12
N GLY A 567 -36.38 -2.80 -15.30
CA GLY A 567 -35.18 -3.62 -15.43
C GLY A 567 -33.86 -2.85 -15.37
N GLY A 568 -32.76 -3.57 -15.61
CA GLY A 568 -31.41 -3.03 -15.64
C GLY A 568 -31.17 -2.10 -16.84
N LEU A 569 -30.08 -1.34 -16.77
CA LEU A 569 -29.73 -0.32 -17.76
C LEU A 569 -28.35 -0.59 -18.36
N ASP A 570 -28.26 -0.58 -19.68
CA ASP A 570 -27.00 -0.50 -20.40
C ASP A 570 -26.74 0.98 -20.74
N ILE A 571 -25.55 1.47 -20.39
CA ILE A 571 -25.14 2.85 -20.62
C ILE A 571 -24.28 2.91 -21.85
N TYR A 572 -24.68 3.68 -22.86
CA TYR A 572 -23.92 3.92 -24.08
C TYR A 572 -23.48 5.38 -24.14
N ALA A 573 -22.34 5.64 -24.78
CA ALA A 573 -21.94 6.98 -25.24
C ALA A 573 -21.75 6.91 -26.75
N ASP A 574 -22.53 7.68 -27.50
CA ASP A 574 -22.51 7.72 -28.97
C ASP A 574 -22.53 6.32 -29.61
N GLY A 575 -23.38 5.43 -29.09
CA GLY A 575 -23.52 4.05 -29.55
C GLY A 575 -22.47 3.06 -29.02
N ARG A 576 -21.43 3.49 -28.30
CA ARG A 576 -20.46 2.61 -27.62
C ARG A 576 -20.94 2.25 -26.22
N LEU A 577 -21.06 0.94 -25.92
CA LEU A 577 -21.39 0.47 -24.57
C LEU A 577 -20.28 0.84 -23.59
N LEU A 578 -20.63 1.59 -22.55
CA LEU A 578 -19.74 1.93 -21.43
C LEU A 578 -19.82 0.91 -20.30
N GLY A 579 -21.00 0.30 -20.09
CA GLY A 579 -21.21 -0.76 -19.12
C GLY A 579 -22.68 -0.94 -18.77
N SER A 580 -22.96 -1.88 -17.87
CA SER A 580 -24.32 -2.31 -17.53
C SER A 580 -24.59 -2.25 -16.03
N LEU A 581 -25.78 -1.77 -15.67
CA LEU A 581 -26.35 -1.76 -14.33
C LEU A 581 -27.39 -2.88 -14.25
N LYS A 582 -27.28 -3.75 -13.23
CA LYS A 582 -28.19 -4.89 -13.03
C LYS A 582 -29.45 -4.45 -12.29
N ALA A 583 -30.55 -5.16 -12.50
CA ALA A 583 -31.75 -5.06 -11.68
C ALA A 583 -31.97 -6.39 -10.97
N ASP A 584 -31.82 -6.40 -9.65
CA ASP A 584 -31.79 -7.63 -8.85
C ASP A 584 -33.01 -7.74 -7.90
N ARG A 585 -34.14 -7.12 -8.26
CA ARG A 585 -35.33 -7.00 -7.40
C ARG A 585 -36.63 -7.37 -8.10
N ASP A 586 -37.58 -7.88 -7.33
CA ASP A 586 -38.92 -8.23 -7.82
C ASP A 586 -39.92 -7.06 -7.73
N THR A 587 -39.68 -6.07 -6.86
CA THR A 587 -40.55 -4.90 -6.66
C THR A 587 -39.83 -3.58 -6.96
N PRO A 588 -40.51 -2.56 -7.52
CA PRO A 588 -39.89 -1.28 -7.88
C PRO A 588 -39.24 -0.57 -6.67
N ARG A 589 -37.99 -0.16 -6.82
CA ARG A 589 -37.22 0.52 -5.77
C ARG A 589 -36.10 1.40 -6.33
N GLY A 590 -35.95 2.60 -5.75
CA GLY A 590 -34.81 3.48 -6.03
C GLY A 590 -33.48 2.90 -5.55
N VAL A 591 -32.48 2.90 -6.41
CA VAL A 591 -31.10 2.48 -6.13
C VAL A 591 -30.11 3.44 -6.80
N ALA A 592 -28.90 3.57 -6.24
CA ALA A 592 -27.77 4.19 -6.92
C ALA A 592 -26.77 3.10 -7.30
N ARG A 593 -26.40 3.02 -8.58
CA ARG A 593 -25.41 2.05 -9.07
C ARG A 593 -24.35 2.75 -9.88
N THR A 594 -23.09 2.42 -9.60
CA THR A 594 -21.92 2.91 -10.35
C THR A 594 -21.43 1.85 -11.32
N LEU A 595 -21.02 2.25 -12.53
CA LEU A 595 -20.37 1.34 -13.47
C LEU A 595 -19.10 0.74 -12.85
N VAL A 596 -18.89 -0.57 -13.07
CA VAL A 596 -17.72 -1.31 -12.56
C VAL A 596 -16.41 -0.74 -13.12
N THR A 597 -16.42 -0.31 -14.38
CA THR A 597 -15.25 0.25 -15.06
C THR A 597 -15.49 1.73 -15.37
N ALA A 598 -14.52 2.58 -15.04
CA ALA A 598 -14.56 3.99 -15.40
C ALA A 598 -14.44 4.16 -16.92
N ALA A 599 -15.30 5.00 -17.50
CA ALA A 599 -15.38 5.22 -18.94
C ALA A 599 -14.44 6.34 -19.39
N ALA A 600 -13.54 6.05 -20.33
CA ALA A 600 -12.71 7.06 -20.99
C ALA A 600 -13.59 7.92 -21.92
N LEU A 601 -13.77 9.20 -21.59
CA LEU A 601 -14.63 10.13 -22.35
C LEU A 601 -13.87 11.42 -22.66
N PRO A 602 -13.80 11.83 -23.94
CA PRO A 602 -13.22 13.10 -24.33
C PRO A 602 -14.13 14.27 -23.95
N ALA A 603 -13.56 15.45 -23.70
CA ALA A 603 -14.34 16.67 -23.52
C ALA A 603 -15.18 16.99 -24.77
N GLY A 604 -16.38 17.52 -24.56
CA GLY A 604 -17.28 17.90 -25.64
C GLY A 604 -18.69 17.35 -25.49
N LYS A 605 -19.49 17.51 -26.54
CA LYS A 605 -20.86 17.01 -26.59
C LYS A 605 -20.86 15.52 -26.92
N LEU A 606 -21.65 14.75 -26.18
CA LEU A 606 -21.92 13.35 -26.49
C LEU A 606 -23.34 12.97 -26.09
N ARG A 607 -23.86 11.92 -26.74
CA ARG A 607 -25.16 11.34 -26.39
C ARG A 607 -24.96 10.18 -25.43
N LEU A 608 -25.37 10.36 -24.19
CA LEU A 608 -25.49 9.26 -23.23
C LEU A 608 -26.83 8.58 -23.44
N GLU A 609 -26.83 7.29 -23.74
CA GLU A 609 -28.05 6.50 -23.86
C GLU A 609 -28.15 5.52 -22.69
N LEU A 610 -29.21 5.65 -21.90
CA LEU A 610 -29.56 4.65 -20.89
C LEU A 610 -30.60 3.72 -21.54
N ARG A 611 -30.13 2.59 -22.07
CA ARG A 611 -30.97 1.60 -22.74
C ARG A 611 -31.44 0.55 -21.75
N ARG A 612 -32.74 0.27 -21.78
CA ARG A 612 -33.35 -0.74 -20.93
C ARG A 612 -32.93 -2.14 -21.40
N ARG A 613 -32.36 -2.93 -20.50
CA ARG A 613 -31.93 -4.30 -20.78
C ARG A 613 -33.06 -5.32 -20.69
N ASN A 614 -33.97 -5.12 -19.73
CA ASN A 614 -35.13 -5.96 -19.46
C ASN A 614 -36.26 -5.13 -18.80
N GLY A 615 -37.44 -5.71 -18.64
CA GLY A 615 -38.61 -4.97 -18.12
C GLY A 615 -39.30 -4.08 -19.17
N GLY A 616 -40.35 -3.37 -18.75
CA GLY A 616 -41.21 -2.53 -19.59
C GLY A 616 -41.12 -1.03 -19.31
N LYS A 617 -40.41 -0.62 -18.24
CA LYS A 617 -40.34 0.76 -17.75
C LYS A 617 -38.91 1.14 -17.34
N THR A 618 -38.61 2.44 -17.36
CA THR A 618 -37.36 3.01 -16.85
C THR A 618 -37.70 4.28 -16.07
N ALA A 619 -37.12 4.43 -14.87
CA ALA A 619 -37.23 5.67 -14.09
C ALA A 619 -35.87 6.06 -13.51
N VAL A 620 -35.40 7.27 -13.78
CA VAL A 620 -34.07 7.77 -13.36
C VAL A 620 -34.24 9.03 -12.52
N GLY A 621 -33.68 9.04 -11.31
CA GLY A 621 -33.70 10.18 -10.39
C GLY A 621 -32.48 11.08 -10.51
N PHE A 622 -31.30 10.52 -10.76
CA PHE A 622 -30.09 11.31 -11.01
C PHE A 622 -29.02 10.58 -11.82
N LEU A 623 -28.09 11.34 -12.37
CA LEU A 623 -26.90 10.85 -13.06
C LEU A 623 -25.67 11.65 -12.60
N GLU A 624 -24.71 10.97 -12.00
CA GLU A 624 -23.41 11.54 -11.64
C GLU A 624 -22.34 11.04 -12.62
N CYS A 625 -21.50 11.94 -13.11
CA CYS A 625 -20.36 11.63 -13.95
C CYS A 625 -19.13 12.34 -13.40
N GLN A 626 -18.40 11.66 -12.52
CA GLN A 626 -17.25 12.23 -11.81
C GLN A 626 -15.94 11.95 -12.57
N PRO A 627 -15.16 12.97 -12.94
CA PRO A 627 -13.85 12.75 -13.57
C PRO A 627 -12.85 12.20 -12.55
N MET A 628 -12.06 11.21 -12.97
CA MET A 628 -10.91 10.72 -12.23
C MET A 628 -9.73 11.68 -12.37
N LEU A 629 -8.97 11.85 -11.29
CA LEU A 629 -7.88 12.82 -11.22
C LEU A 629 -6.58 12.12 -10.84
N ARG A 630 -5.48 12.57 -11.45
CA ARG A 630 -4.12 12.15 -11.12
C ARG A 630 -3.39 13.30 -10.43
N ASP A 631 -2.85 13.05 -9.25
CA ASP A 631 -2.06 14.05 -8.52
C ASP A 631 -0.80 14.45 -9.28
N ILE A 632 -0.49 15.75 -9.31
CA ILE A 632 0.78 16.29 -9.79
C ILE A 632 1.72 16.41 -8.59
N ARG A 633 2.44 15.32 -8.30
CA ARG A 633 3.28 15.17 -7.11
C ARG A 633 4.45 16.15 -7.06
N GLY A 634 4.99 16.36 -5.86
CA GLY A 634 6.13 17.25 -5.60
C GLY A 634 7.26 17.09 -6.60
N GLU A 635 7.72 15.86 -6.86
CA GLU A 635 8.84 15.59 -7.77
C GLU A 635 8.65 16.08 -9.21
N SER A 636 7.41 16.37 -9.61
CA SER A 636 7.06 16.92 -10.93
C SER A 636 7.18 18.45 -10.99
N TRP A 637 7.54 19.12 -9.90
CA TRP A 637 7.67 20.57 -9.81
C TRP A 637 9.12 20.99 -9.61
N THR A 638 9.51 22.10 -10.23
CA THR A 638 10.63 22.94 -9.78
C THR A 638 10.07 24.19 -9.14
N ALA A 639 10.72 24.71 -8.10
CA ALA A 639 10.29 25.92 -7.43
C ALA A 639 11.43 26.89 -7.14
N ILE A 640 11.06 28.14 -6.88
CA ILE A 640 11.99 29.22 -6.54
C ILE A 640 11.34 30.22 -5.57
N GLY A 641 12.17 30.78 -4.70
CA GLY A 641 11.81 31.75 -3.67
C GLY A 641 12.81 31.70 -2.51
N PRO A 642 12.51 32.31 -1.36
CA PRO A 642 11.33 33.14 -1.09
C PRO A 642 11.50 34.56 -1.64
N PHE A 643 10.52 35.07 -2.38
CA PHE A 643 10.39 36.51 -2.63
C PHE A 643 9.66 37.16 -1.46
N ARG A 644 10.06 38.36 -1.05
CA ARG A 644 9.45 39.07 0.09
C ARG A 644 8.46 40.12 -0.37
N TYR A 645 7.39 40.30 0.39
CA TYR A 645 6.44 41.40 0.23
C TYR A 645 6.14 42.07 1.58
N ASP A 646 5.85 43.37 1.55
CA ASP A 646 5.66 44.17 2.77
C ASP A 646 4.18 44.28 3.16
N LEU A 647 3.81 43.54 4.21
CA LEU A 647 2.49 43.56 4.84
C LEU A 647 2.15 44.90 5.55
N LYS A 648 3.13 45.81 5.74
CA LYS A 648 2.94 47.12 6.41
C LYS A 648 2.67 48.27 5.45
N SER A 649 2.53 48.00 4.16
CA SER A 649 2.38 49.00 3.09
C SER A 649 1.01 49.71 3.02
N GLY A 650 0.11 49.46 3.98
CA GLY A 650 -1.23 50.07 4.03
C GLY A 650 -2.22 49.57 2.96
N ARG A 651 -1.77 48.68 2.07
CA ARG A 651 -2.60 47.94 1.09
C ARG A 651 -3.04 46.61 1.70
N THR A 652 -4.16 46.07 1.24
CA THR A 652 -4.54 44.71 1.66
C THR A 652 -3.55 43.68 1.09
N PRO A 653 -3.33 42.54 1.77
CA PRO A 653 -2.47 41.47 1.24
C PRO A 653 -2.83 41.07 -0.19
N GLU A 654 -4.11 41.08 -0.53
CA GLU A 654 -4.62 40.75 -1.88
C GLU A 654 -4.14 41.76 -2.92
N GLN A 655 -4.28 43.06 -2.63
CA GLN A 655 -3.79 44.13 -3.52
C GLN A 655 -2.28 44.04 -3.73
N LEU A 656 -1.53 43.61 -2.72
CA LEU A 656 -0.08 43.40 -2.83
C LEU A 656 0.23 42.19 -3.71
N LEU A 657 -0.39 41.04 -3.44
CA LEU A 657 -0.10 39.79 -4.16
C LEU A 657 -0.51 39.83 -5.64
N GLU A 658 -1.53 40.63 -5.97
CA GLU A 658 -1.95 40.88 -7.36
C GLU A 658 -1.02 41.83 -8.12
N THR A 659 -0.42 42.82 -7.45
CA THR A 659 0.38 43.89 -8.08
C THR A 659 1.89 43.66 -8.03
N VAL A 660 2.38 42.85 -7.10
CA VAL A 660 3.80 42.50 -7.01
C VAL A 660 4.13 41.49 -8.10
N VAL A 661 4.92 41.92 -9.08
CA VAL A 661 5.37 41.09 -10.19
C VAL A 661 6.85 40.75 -9.99
N HIS A 662 7.17 39.46 -9.97
CA HIS A 662 8.55 38.97 -9.93
C HIS A 662 8.96 38.37 -11.28
N THR A 663 10.26 38.28 -11.48
CA THR A 663 10.90 37.77 -12.71
C THR A 663 10.30 36.47 -13.26
N PRO A 664 9.91 35.45 -12.45
CA PRO A 664 9.27 34.24 -12.97
C PRO A 664 7.98 34.49 -13.76
N GLU A 665 7.25 35.58 -13.47
CA GLU A 665 6.01 35.94 -14.17
C GLU A 665 6.29 36.54 -15.56
N THR A 666 7.43 37.22 -15.74
CA THR A 666 7.73 38.02 -16.93
C THR A 666 8.71 37.32 -17.87
N THR A 667 9.89 36.92 -17.39
CA THR A 667 10.93 36.35 -18.26
C THR A 667 10.69 34.89 -18.58
N ARG A 668 10.09 34.15 -17.64
CA ARG A 668 9.72 32.72 -17.78
C ARG A 668 10.90 31.83 -18.20
N ASP A 669 12.11 32.21 -17.80
CA ASP A 669 13.29 31.36 -17.91
C ASP A 669 13.43 30.55 -16.62
N PHE A 670 12.96 29.31 -16.66
CA PHE A 670 12.94 28.38 -15.53
C PHE A 670 14.25 27.62 -15.32
N GLN A 671 15.31 27.99 -16.07
CA GLN A 671 16.66 27.44 -15.92
C GLN A 671 17.66 28.51 -15.45
N ALA A 672 17.38 29.79 -15.68
CA ALA A 672 18.20 30.90 -15.22
C ALA A 672 18.14 31.13 -13.70
N ALA A 673 19.21 31.71 -13.17
CA ALA A 673 19.21 32.27 -11.82
C ALA A 673 18.35 33.55 -11.78
N VAL A 674 17.60 33.74 -10.69
CA VAL A 674 16.68 34.85 -10.49
C VAL A 674 17.10 35.67 -9.27
N ALA A 675 17.18 36.98 -9.40
CA ALA A 675 17.39 37.88 -8.27
C ALA A 675 16.13 37.88 -7.37
N LEU A 676 16.29 37.53 -6.09
CA LEU A 676 15.25 37.62 -5.06
C LEU A 676 15.16 39.06 -4.51
N ASP A 677 16.31 39.73 -4.41
CA ASP A 677 16.48 41.12 -3.99
C ASP A 677 17.77 41.72 -4.61
N LYS A 678 18.23 42.89 -4.13
CA LYS A 678 19.43 43.57 -4.66
C LYS A 678 20.76 42.84 -4.39
N HIS A 679 20.77 41.85 -3.49
CA HIS A 679 21.96 41.18 -2.98
C HIS A 679 21.90 39.65 -3.14
N THR A 680 20.71 39.07 -3.32
CA THR A 680 20.49 37.62 -3.32
C THR A 680 19.96 37.12 -4.66
N THR A 681 20.58 36.07 -5.19
CA THR A 681 20.10 35.33 -6.38
C THR A 681 19.79 33.88 -6.01
N ALA A 682 18.69 33.34 -6.51
CA ALA A 682 18.29 31.95 -6.34
C ALA A 682 18.26 31.20 -7.68
N ARG A 683 18.35 29.87 -7.63
CA ARG A 683 18.11 28.99 -8.78
C ARG A 683 16.84 28.18 -8.54
N TRP A 684 16.23 27.72 -9.63
CA TRP A 684 15.11 26.79 -9.58
C TRP A 684 15.57 25.46 -8.99
N THR A 685 14.86 25.00 -7.97
CA THR A 685 15.16 23.77 -7.23
C THR A 685 14.05 22.77 -7.50
N GLN A 686 14.41 21.57 -7.95
CA GLN A 686 13.45 20.47 -8.05
C GLN A 686 12.95 20.11 -6.66
N MET A 687 11.64 19.98 -6.50
CA MET A 687 11.07 19.58 -5.21
C MET A 687 11.39 18.10 -4.95
N GLU A 688 11.69 17.77 -3.69
CA GLU A 688 11.96 16.38 -3.28
C GLU A 688 10.74 15.48 -3.53
N ALA A 689 11.00 14.18 -3.72
CA ALA A 689 9.97 13.14 -3.73
C ALA A 689 9.30 13.05 -2.36
N CYS A 690 8.27 13.86 -2.16
CA CYS A 690 7.44 13.93 -0.97
C CYS A 690 5.96 13.90 -1.41
N LYS A 691 5.08 13.57 -0.46
CA LYS A 691 3.60 13.47 -0.53
C LYS A 691 2.95 14.45 -1.55
N ASP A 692 1.71 14.20 -1.98
CA ASP A 692 1.04 14.99 -3.04
C ASP A 692 0.86 16.52 -2.76
N TYR A 693 1.33 17.05 -1.62
CA TYR A 693 1.39 18.48 -1.27
C TYR A 693 2.77 19.06 -1.56
N VAL A 694 2.80 20.14 -2.33
CA VAL A 694 4.01 20.93 -2.58
C VAL A 694 4.22 21.88 -1.41
N ASP A 695 5.18 21.57 -0.53
CA ASP A 695 5.47 22.33 0.69
C ASP A 695 6.71 23.21 0.52
N PHE A 696 6.50 24.51 0.35
CA PHE A 696 7.59 25.47 0.22
C PHE A 696 8.32 25.75 1.53
N LYS A 697 7.64 25.66 2.67
CA LYS A 697 8.23 25.92 3.99
C LYS A 697 9.32 24.90 4.29
N LYS A 698 9.09 23.63 3.93
CA LYS A 698 10.08 22.55 4.09
C LYS A 698 11.38 22.84 3.33
N ILE A 699 11.30 23.43 2.15
CA ILE A 699 12.45 23.56 1.23
C ILE A 699 13.16 24.90 1.38
N PHE A 700 12.40 25.99 1.57
CA PHE A 700 12.95 27.34 1.60
C PHE A 700 13.01 27.95 3.01
N GLY A 701 12.46 27.27 4.03
CA GLY A 701 12.56 27.69 5.44
C GLY A 701 11.83 29.00 5.78
N ALA A 702 11.02 29.55 4.87
CA ALA A 702 10.33 30.83 5.03
C ALA A 702 8.80 30.66 5.01
N GLY A 703 8.15 31.12 6.09
CA GLY A 703 6.70 31.16 6.26
C GLY A 703 6.12 32.52 5.88
N GLU A 704 5.62 33.28 6.86
CA GLU A 704 4.88 34.53 6.66
C GLU A 704 5.62 35.60 5.81
N GLY A 705 4.87 36.32 4.99
CA GLY A 705 5.40 37.39 4.15
C GLY A 705 6.32 36.93 3.01
N SER A 706 6.19 35.66 2.59
CA SER A 706 6.96 35.10 1.47
C SER A 706 6.06 34.64 0.31
N ILE A 707 6.57 34.79 -0.92
CA ILE A 707 6.01 34.30 -2.16
C ILE A 707 6.97 33.26 -2.74
N HIS A 708 6.41 32.15 -3.22
CA HIS A 708 7.13 31.14 -3.98
C HIS A 708 6.46 30.93 -5.33
N TYR A 709 7.27 30.54 -6.31
CA TYR A 709 6.79 30.09 -7.60
C TYR A 709 7.14 28.63 -7.77
N ALA A 710 6.24 27.86 -8.37
CA ALA A 710 6.54 26.50 -8.82
C ALA A 710 6.08 26.33 -10.27
N VAL A 711 6.86 25.60 -11.06
CA VAL A 711 6.54 25.28 -12.45
C VAL A 711 6.61 23.77 -12.67
N THR A 712 5.66 23.28 -13.45
CA THR A 712 5.63 21.91 -13.97
C THR A 712 5.29 21.93 -15.45
N TYR A 713 5.61 20.86 -16.16
CA TYR A 713 5.34 20.71 -17.58
C TYR A 713 4.37 19.55 -17.79
N LEU A 714 3.28 19.83 -18.52
CA LEU A 714 2.30 18.85 -18.97
C LEU A 714 2.52 18.59 -20.45
N PHE A 715 2.75 17.34 -20.82
CA PHE A 715 2.91 16.93 -22.22
C PHE A 715 1.66 16.19 -22.63
N SER A 716 0.93 16.78 -23.57
CA SER A 716 -0.32 16.23 -24.07
C SER A 716 -0.11 15.67 -25.48
N PRO A 717 -0.50 14.42 -25.77
CA PRO A 717 -0.34 13.85 -27.12
C PRO A 717 -1.27 14.52 -28.15
N HIS A 718 -2.38 15.08 -27.68
CA HIS A 718 -3.42 15.74 -28.49
C HIS A 718 -3.89 17.01 -27.77
N PRO A 719 -4.67 17.89 -28.40
CA PRO A 719 -5.32 18.97 -27.67
C PRO A 719 -6.30 18.39 -26.63
N TYR A 720 -6.12 18.70 -25.35
CA TYR A 720 -6.99 18.25 -24.26
C TYR A 720 -7.58 19.40 -23.50
N ARG A 721 -8.86 19.28 -23.14
CA ARG A 721 -9.45 20.10 -22.09
C ARG A 721 -9.33 19.33 -20.79
N VAL A 722 -8.54 19.79 -19.84
CA VAL A 722 -8.30 19.08 -18.57
C VAL A 722 -8.87 19.86 -17.40
N ARG A 723 -9.28 19.14 -16.35
CA ARG A 723 -9.65 19.72 -15.06
C ARG A 723 -8.46 19.70 -14.14
N LEU A 724 -7.99 20.87 -13.72
CA LEU A 724 -7.05 21.03 -12.62
C LEU A 724 -7.84 21.12 -11.32
N ARG A 725 -7.61 20.20 -10.37
CA ARG A 725 -8.09 20.32 -8.99
C ARG A 725 -6.94 20.76 -8.10
N TYR A 726 -7.19 21.76 -7.26
CA TYR A 726 -6.15 22.33 -6.42
C TYR A 726 -6.67 22.73 -5.05
N GLY A 727 -5.73 22.89 -4.14
CA GLY A 727 -5.93 23.49 -2.82
C GLY A 727 -4.65 24.19 -2.43
N MET A 728 -4.73 25.26 -1.65
CA MET A 728 -3.59 26.10 -1.34
C MET A 728 -3.68 26.63 0.08
N ASP A 729 -2.53 26.92 0.65
CA ASP A 729 -2.44 27.67 1.89
C ASP A 729 -2.41 29.16 1.57
N TYR A 730 -3.47 29.86 1.98
CA TYR A 730 -3.70 31.29 1.81
C TYR A 730 -3.98 31.79 0.38
N TYR A 731 -3.00 31.84 -0.53
CA TYR A 731 -3.14 32.51 -1.84
C TYR A 731 -2.51 31.70 -2.98
N LEU A 732 -3.19 31.64 -4.13
CA LEU A 732 -2.63 31.03 -5.34
C LEU A 732 -3.05 31.77 -6.62
N ARG A 733 -2.11 31.89 -7.56
CA ARG A 733 -2.31 32.40 -8.93
C ARG A 733 -1.64 31.46 -9.95
N MET A 734 -2.25 31.26 -11.12
CA MET A 734 -1.75 30.30 -12.13
C MET A 734 -1.66 30.87 -13.54
N TRP A 735 -0.62 30.46 -14.25
CA TRP A 735 -0.42 30.71 -15.68
C TRP A 735 -0.21 29.39 -16.41
N LEU A 736 -0.78 29.30 -17.61
CA LEU A 736 -0.55 28.22 -18.56
C LEU A 736 0.05 28.82 -19.84
N ASN A 737 1.25 28.39 -20.22
CA ASN A 737 1.94 28.87 -21.42
C ASN A 737 2.04 30.42 -21.50
N GLY A 738 2.29 31.08 -20.36
CA GLY A 738 2.35 32.55 -20.28
C GLY A 738 1.00 33.23 -20.10
N GLN A 739 -0.11 32.55 -20.41
CA GLN A 739 -1.45 33.10 -20.24
C GLN A 739 -1.92 32.93 -18.80
N LEU A 740 -2.41 34.00 -18.18
CA LEU A 740 -3.01 33.95 -16.86
C LEU A 740 -4.36 33.19 -16.93
N VAL A 741 -4.42 32.02 -16.30
CA VAL A 741 -5.62 31.16 -16.30
C VAL A 741 -6.39 31.19 -14.98
N LEU A 742 -5.69 31.49 -13.87
CA LEU A 742 -6.31 31.74 -12.58
C LEU A 742 -5.75 33.05 -12.02
N PRO A 743 -6.51 34.16 -12.11
CA PRO A 743 -6.02 35.47 -11.65
C PRO A 743 -5.89 35.56 -10.13
N PHE A 744 -6.77 34.87 -9.41
CA PHE A 744 -6.85 34.93 -7.96
C PHE A 744 -7.61 33.72 -7.41
N ALA A 745 -7.05 33.07 -6.39
CA ALA A 745 -7.77 32.15 -5.53
C ALA A 745 -7.26 32.24 -4.09
N ARG A 746 -8.19 32.15 -3.12
CA ARG A 746 -7.90 32.27 -1.69
C ARG A 746 -8.50 31.12 -0.88
N GLY A 747 -7.73 30.60 0.06
CA GLY A 747 -8.19 29.65 1.08
C GLY A 747 -8.27 30.30 2.45
N HIS A 748 -9.28 29.93 3.25
CA HIS A 748 -9.34 30.24 4.68
C HIS A 748 -9.10 28.96 5.48
N GLY A 749 -8.04 28.96 6.32
CA GLY A 749 -7.58 27.78 7.05
C GLY A 749 -6.65 26.89 6.24
N ALA A 750 -6.39 25.68 6.76
CA ALA A 750 -5.45 24.75 6.15
C ALA A 750 -5.84 24.34 4.72
N ALA A 751 -4.84 24.18 3.85
CA ALA A 751 -5.03 23.76 2.47
C ALA A 751 -5.75 22.40 2.37
N ARG A 752 -6.96 22.40 1.78
CA ARG A 752 -7.75 21.18 1.56
C ARG A 752 -7.51 20.64 0.14
N LYS A 753 -7.15 19.37 0.02
CA LYS A 753 -6.91 18.71 -1.27
C LYS A 753 -8.18 18.72 -2.12
N GLY A 754 -8.08 19.22 -3.36
CA GLY A 754 -9.18 19.23 -4.33
C GLY A 754 -10.36 20.16 -4.01
N HIS A 755 -10.14 21.18 -3.17
CA HIS A 755 -11.16 22.14 -2.76
C HIS A 755 -11.66 23.02 -3.92
N PHE A 756 -10.75 23.40 -4.82
CA PHE A 756 -11.06 24.21 -5.99
C PHE A 756 -10.78 23.43 -7.27
N PHE A 757 -11.38 23.86 -8.37
CA PHE A 757 -11.06 23.34 -9.69
C PHE A 757 -11.11 24.44 -10.76
N LEU A 758 -10.39 24.20 -11.86
CA LEU A 758 -10.40 25.03 -13.06
C LEU A 758 -10.23 24.10 -14.27
N ASP A 759 -11.08 24.27 -15.28
CA ASP A 759 -10.91 23.57 -16.57
C ASP A 759 -10.06 24.44 -17.50
N VAL A 760 -9.01 23.86 -18.09
CA VAL A 760 -8.07 24.54 -18.99
C VAL A 760 -7.85 23.73 -20.26
N ASP A 761 -7.60 24.43 -21.38
CA ASP A 761 -7.29 23.80 -22.65
C ASP A 761 -5.75 23.71 -22.82
N LEU A 762 -5.25 22.48 -22.93
CA LEU A 762 -3.87 22.14 -23.24
C LEU A 762 -3.72 21.95 -24.75
N PRO A 763 -2.79 22.65 -25.45
CA PRO A 763 -2.40 22.29 -26.80
C PRO A 763 -1.69 20.92 -26.83
N ALA A 764 -1.65 20.32 -28.02
CA ALA A 764 -0.77 19.17 -28.26
C ALA A 764 0.70 19.58 -28.06
N GLY A 765 1.48 18.67 -27.47
CA GLY A 765 2.87 18.91 -27.09
C GLY A 765 3.00 19.43 -25.66
N ARG A 766 4.04 20.23 -25.42
CA ARG A 766 4.42 20.72 -24.10
C ARG A 766 3.58 21.93 -23.72
N SER A 767 3.00 21.88 -22.53
CA SER A 767 2.42 23.01 -21.82
C SER A 767 3.17 23.26 -20.51
N GLU A 768 3.39 24.52 -20.20
CA GLU A 768 4.08 24.97 -19.00
C GLU A 768 3.05 25.57 -18.03
N LEU A 769 2.95 24.99 -16.82
CA LEU A 769 2.04 25.43 -15.76
C LEU A 769 2.86 26.05 -14.63
N LEU A 770 2.78 27.37 -14.51
CA LEU A 770 3.40 28.17 -13.46
C LEU A 770 2.36 28.52 -12.40
N VAL A 771 2.72 28.33 -11.13
CA VAL A 771 1.91 28.75 -10.00
C VAL A 771 2.70 29.70 -9.11
N LYS A 772 2.02 30.72 -8.58
CA LYS A 772 2.51 31.65 -7.56
C LYS A 772 1.71 31.40 -6.29
N VAL A 773 2.39 31.18 -5.19
CA VAL A 773 1.76 30.93 -3.89
C VAL A 773 2.36 31.88 -2.87
N ALA A 774 1.52 32.49 -2.05
CA ALA A 774 1.97 33.32 -0.94
C ALA A 774 1.64 32.63 0.38
N ALA A 775 2.58 32.69 1.32
CA ALA A 775 2.41 32.06 2.62
C ALA A 775 1.26 32.67 3.41
N GLY A 776 0.54 31.81 4.14
CA GLY A 776 -0.27 32.22 5.29
C GLY A 776 0.57 32.36 6.56
N THR A 777 -0.10 32.42 7.71
CA THR A 777 0.53 32.56 9.03
C THR A 777 1.33 31.32 9.45
N ASP A 778 0.87 30.11 9.10
CA ASP A 778 1.47 28.85 9.59
C ASP A 778 2.01 27.90 8.50
N GLY A 779 1.61 28.07 7.23
CA GLY A 779 2.04 27.20 6.13
C GLY A 779 2.13 27.91 4.77
N ASN A 780 2.74 27.20 3.82
CA ASN A 780 3.07 27.72 2.49
C ASN A 780 3.20 26.58 1.49
N GLY A 781 2.18 26.39 0.65
CA GLY A 781 2.16 25.26 -0.28
C GLY A 781 0.82 25.06 -0.96
N PHE A 782 0.74 24.02 -1.77
CA PHE A 782 -0.47 23.69 -2.52
C PHE A 782 -0.56 22.20 -2.89
N TRP A 783 -1.79 21.71 -3.07
CA TRP A 783 -2.13 20.46 -3.72
C TRP A 783 -2.51 20.74 -5.17
N MET A 784 -2.17 19.84 -6.09
CA MET A 784 -2.61 19.90 -7.49
C MET A 784 -2.85 18.49 -8.04
N ALA A 785 -3.93 18.32 -8.78
CA ALA A 785 -4.26 17.13 -9.55
C ALA A 785 -4.84 17.54 -10.90
N VAL A 786 -4.74 16.67 -11.89
CA VAL A 786 -5.21 16.91 -13.26
C VAL A 786 -6.07 15.74 -13.74
N SER A 787 -7.14 16.02 -14.49
CA SER A 787 -7.89 14.98 -15.19
C SER A 787 -7.09 14.43 -16.36
N ASP A 788 -7.16 13.12 -16.58
CA ASP A 788 -6.32 12.44 -17.55
C ASP A 788 -7.04 11.21 -18.14
N LEU A 789 -6.70 10.87 -19.38
CA LEU A 789 -7.04 9.61 -20.04
C LEU A 789 -5.91 8.56 -19.88
N GLU A 790 -4.96 8.82 -18.98
CA GLU A 790 -3.75 8.06 -18.67
C GLU A 790 -2.61 8.20 -19.69
N ASP A 791 -2.62 9.30 -20.43
CA ASP A 791 -1.69 9.56 -21.52
C ASP A 791 -1.06 10.95 -21.47
N LEU A 792 -1.45 11.80 -20.51
CA LEU A 792 -0.67 12.97 -20.14
C LEU A 792 0.65 12.53 -19.49
N ARG A 793 1.77 13.15 -19.89
CA ARG A 793 3.05 13.03 -19.16
C ARG A 793 3.29 14.30 -18.36
N LEU A 794 3.84 14.16 -17.16
CA LEU A 794 4.11 15.26 -16.24
C LEU A 794 5.59 15.24 -15.85
N GLY A 795 6.17 16.42 -15.62
CA GLY A 795 7.45 16.48 -14.93
C GLY A 795 8.04 17.88 -14.79
N ALA A 796 9.17 17.92 -14.09
CA ALA A 796 9.79 19.15 -13.61
C ALA A 796 10.72 19.82 -14.65
N SER A 797 11.00 19.15 -15.77
CA SER A 797 11.92 19.61 -16.82
C SER A 797 11.20 19.77 -18.17
N PRO A 798 11.55 20.83 -18.94
CA PRO A 798 11.05 21.00 -20.30
C PRO A 798 11.58 19.93 -21.28
N ASP A 799 12.65 19.22 -20.93
CA ASP A 799 13.37 18.26 -21.78
C ASP A 799 12.89 16.81 -21.62
N LEU A 800 11.68 16.61 -21.11
CA LEU A 800 11.00 15.31 -21.24
C LEU A 800 10.78 15.02 -22.72
N GLY A 801 11.78 14.42 -23.36
CA GLY A 801 11.78 14.14 -24.79
C GLY A 801 10.72 13.12 -25.20
N PRO A 802 10.39 13.02 -26.50
CA PRO A 802 9.45 12.02 -27.02
C PRO A 802 9.92 10.56 -26.94
N GLY A 803 10.88 10.19 -26.07
CA GLY A 803 11.50 8.85 -26.10
C GLY A 803 12.27 8.39 -24.87
N SER A 804 11.75 8.56 -23.65
CA SER A 804 12.31 7.90 -22.44
C SER A 804 11.29 7.15 -21.57
N GLY A 805 10.08 6.92 -22.08
CA GLY A 805 9.12 5.95 -21.54
C GLY A 805 8.71 5.02 -22.68
N GLY A 806 9.29 3.83 -22.73
CA GLY A 806 8.95 2.81 -23.70
C GLY A 806 7.57 2.23 -23.40
N ASP A 807 6.55 2.81 -24.02
CA ASP A 807 5.34 2.12 -24.44
C ASP A 807 5.00 2.66 -25.82
N GLY A 808 5.12 1.79 -26.83
CA GLY A 808 4.72 2.10 -28.19
C GLY A 808 3.20 2.28 -28.29
N PRO A 809 2.70 3.03 -29.28
CA PRO A 809 1.27 3.15 -29.50
C PRO A 809 0.67 1.79 -29.89
N MET A 810 -0.34 1.33 -29.14
CA MET A 810 -1.21 0.26 -29.58
C MET A 810 -1.95 0.71 -30.84
N SER A 811 -1.70 0.03 -31.95
CA SER A 811 -2.42 0.20 -33.20
C SER A 811 -3.88 -0.28 -33.05
N ALA A 812 -4.79 0.63 -33.43
CA ALA A 812 -6.17 0.47 -33.94
C ALA A 812 -7.04 -0.70 -33.45
#